data_AF-A0A9W8TJX7-F1
#
_entry.id   AF-A0A9W8TJX7-F1
#
_cell.length_a   1.000
_cell.length_b   1.000
_cell.length_c   1.000
_cell.angle_alpha   90.00
_cell.angle_beta   90.00
_cell.angle_gamma   90.00
#
_symmetry.space_group_name_H-M   'P 1'
#
loop_
_entity.id
_entity.type
_entity.pdbx_description
1 polymer ?
#
loop_
_entity_poly.entity_id
_entity_poly.type
_entity_poly.pdbx_seq_one_letter_code
_entity_poly.pdbx_strand_id
1 'polypeptide(L)'
;MLQPSMLVAASDEPLDDEAWEAAQTAELVALKEKTNHAALLRRATELSGGLECRLDDEDPLGRRQMGGMHVHLRLIFEDGTVWLARILRQRYTSFDDKLSNYILLSRPFDSWAASEEQKLKVLDQWSDVLCTLSKHPRDRIGSLTFDGDGAIQIGPIASDRTGTLPCIGPFKDARAFYSSWAEAYLELISDGQLFSQYPLDAYLIFKFLAEQAKAGAWFEEWQDVNSGPFFLAHTDDKGDHILVDDDFRITGIIDWSFARVVPAYEVFGPSLVSADNSSLFSGEPGLSEEDRTLERGLQRRGAPHYFHSDKMRRFLFGIGMGLGLTRDEAINVFRGLVSTFDGTAPNWQEWRQTHLSQWADDARLVAICKASGEAIPLNSTVQAILTPEVHRFATCSISPCGRPGVDDATWEMGINNEVEALLAQVNIDELTRAASSLRKGISCKFQPGQHLGSGANMGCANYHAWIIFDDRVKWLARIPRTTAFSDIPINLVDYLIESEYATLKFLEKHLSIPAPKAYGFGLFSDPNNMTGVGYIFEDAMPGRPFYAHEATDAQKSHVYDQYADILVDIRRVPVRQACSLLPHGEDTKARAIASNRFLSLGKHGPFADPFEYFTSIADLHLDLIADGQLYPEYPKEAFLFHRLLRDRAAPALAAAATTLEPSIGGSFYLKHVDDKGDHLLVDDDYNITAVIDWQFARFVPTCEAFGSSLFTADMSKLYSSSTGLSADDSRLAESLRRKGREDLAGLAGGSELARRFHFGLASGLTKDEALGMIEAVLVLLDGKVPDNGVREWMEKEWCQLAGDARREKVEKLVAELEKERMTDTG
;
A
#
# COMPACT_ATOMS: atom_id res chain seq x y z
N MET A 1 -12.59 41.83 29.03
CA MET A 1 -11.39 41.46 28.27
C MET A 1 -11.57 40.03 27.86
N LEU A 2 -11.91 39.82 26.58
CA LEU A 2 -12.42 38.56 26.05
C LEU A 2 -11.25 37.62 25.69
N GLN A 3 -11.35 36.37 26.14
CA GLN A 3 -10.57 35.21 25.70
C GLN A 3 -10.83 34.93 24.21
N PRO A 4 -9.91 34.19 23.56
CA PRO A 4 -10.30 33.14 22.63
C PRO A 4 -10.03 31.77 23.28
N SER A 5 -11.11 31.12 23.69
CA SER A 5 -11.22 29.67 23.87
C SER A 5 -11.41 28.99 22.52
N MET A 6 -11.12 27.68 22.47
CA MET A 6 -11.26 26.72 21.35
C MET A 6 -9.96 26.39 20.59
N LEU A 7 -9.17 25.49 21.15
CA LEU A 7 -8.50 24.46 20.38
C LEU A 7 -9.38 23.21 20.50
N VAL A 8 -10.12 22.93 19.43
CA VAL A 8 -11.05 21.81 19.30
C VAL A 8 -10.23 20.52 19.21
N ALA A 9 -10.61 19.52 20.00
CA ALA A 9 -10.13 18.16 19.89
C ALA A 9 -10.50 17.61 18.51
N ALA A 10 -9.57 16.92 17.82
CA ALA A 10 -9.92 16.18 16.62
C ALA A 10 -10.95 15.11 16.99
N SER A 11 -12.18 15.27 16.50
CA SER A 11 -13.29 14.36 16.64
C SER A 11 -13.15 13.20 15.65
N ASP A 12 -13.41 11.96 16.09
CA ASP A 12 -13.60 10.76 15.26
C ASP A 12 -14.96 10.79 14.51
N GLU A 13 -15.34 11.96 13.99
CA GLU A 13 -16.44 12.11 13.02
C GLU A 13 -15.82 12.28 11.62
N PRO A 14 -16.52 11.90 10.54
CA PRO A 14 -16.04 12.20 9.19
C PRO A 14 -15.67 13.67 9.12
N LEU A 15 -14.59 13.95 8.39
CA LEU A 15 -14.35 15.33 7.98
C LEU A 15 -15.62 15.77 7.26
N ASP A 16 -16.36 16.70 7.87
CA ASP A 16 -17.47 17.36 7.18
C ASP A 16 -16.92 18.07 5.92
N ASP A 17 -17.80 18.56 5.04
CA ASP A 17 -17.37 19.29 3.82
C ASP A 17 -16.34 20.39 4.16
N GLU A 18 -16.42 20.96 5.37
CA GLU A 18 -15.52 21.98 5.90
C GLU A 18 -14.13 21.42 6.24
N ALA A 19 -14.06 20.23 6.80
CA ALA A 19 -12.83 19.57 7.20
C ALA A 19 -12.16 18.82 6.02
N TRP A 20 -12.94 18.40 5.00
CA TRP A 20 -12.43 17.96 3.69
C TRP A 20 -11.79 19.11 2.93
N GLU A 21 -12.50 20.24 2.85
CA GLU A 21 -11.94 21.49 2.37
C GLU A 21 -10.72 21.87 3.20
N ALA A 22 -10.68 21.68 4.53
CA ALA A 22 -9.52 22.01 5.36
C ALA A 22 -8.29 21.12 5.09
N ALA A 23 -8.47 19.81 4.87
CA ALA A 23 -7.37 18.91 4.53
C ALA A 23 -6.80 19.20 3.14
N GLN A 24 -7.67 19.46 2.16
CA GLN A 24 -7.27 19.89 0.82
C GLN A 24 -6.65 21.29 0.86
N THR A 25 -7.20 22.21 1.66
CA THR A 25 -6.61 23.52 1.96
C THR A 25 -5.19 23.34 2.44
N ALA A 26 -4.97 22.42 3.39
CA ALA A 26 -3.67 22.18 3.97
C ALA A 26 -2.68 21.60 2.94
N GLU A 27 -3.12 20.68 2.06
CA GLU A 27 -2.29 20.20 0.94
C GLU A 27 -1.89 21.36 0.02
N LEU A 28 -2.86 22.17 -0.43
CA LEU A 28 -2.61 23.26 -1.38
C LEU A 28 -1.80 24.40 -0.75
N VAL A 29 -1.99 24.69 0.54
CA VAL A 29 -1.19 25.64 1.30
C VAL A 29 0.24 25.11 1.44
N ALA A 30 0.43 23.85 1.81
CA ALA A 30 1.76 23.25 1.91
C ALA A 30 2.46 23.21 0.54
N LEU A 31 1.74 22.91 -0.54
CA LEU A 31 2.27 22.91 -1.91
C LEU A 31 2.67 24.33 -2.33
N LYS A 32 1.82 25.32 -2.03
CA LYS A 32 2.12 26.74 -2.25
C LYS A 32 3.34 27.20 -1.48
N GLU A 33 3.47 26.83 -0.20
CA GLU A 33 4.62 27.18 0.64
C GLU A 33 5.93 26.55 0.15
N LYS A 34 5.85 25.34 -0.41
CA LYS A 34 6.99 24.65 -1.05
C LYS A 34 7.35 25.24 -2.42
N THR A 35 6.41 25.89 -3.09
CA THR A 35 6.63 26.48 -4.42
C THR A 35 7.36 27.82 -4.28
N ASN A 36 8.53 27.96 -4.89
CA ASN A 36 9.26 29.24 -4.91
C ASN A 36 8.64 30.18 -5.95
N HIS A 37 7.58 30.89 -5.56
CA HIS A 37 6.81 31.78 -6.44
C HIS A 37 7.67 32.87 -7.09
N ALA A 38 8.65 33.40 -6.36
CA ALA A 38 9.55 34.42 -6.89
C ALA A 38 10.46 33.85 -7.98
N ALA A 39 10.93 32.60 -7.83
CA ALA A 39 11.69 31.91 -8.88
C ALA A 39 10.80 31.59 -10.09
N LEU A 40 9.57 31.10 -9.86
CA LEU A 40 8.60 30.80 -10.91
C LEU A 40 8.29 32.04 -11.77
N LEU A 41 8.02 33.18 -11.14
CA LEU A 41 7.74 34.44 -11.83
C LEU A 41 8.96 34.95 -12.61
N ARG A 42 10.15 34.95 -11.99
CA ARG A 42 11.40 35.32 -12.69
C ARG A 42 11.60 34.44 -13.92
N ARG A 43 11.38 33.14 -13.79
CA ARG A 43 11.56 32.20 -14.88
C ARG A 43 10.55 32.41 -16.01
N ALA A 44 9.28 32.63 -15.67
CA ALA A 44 8.25 32.95 -16.66
C ALA A 44 8.55 34.26 -17.40
N THR A 45 9.06 35.27 -16.70
CA THR A 45 9.52 36.54 -17.30
C THR A 45 10.75 36.36 -18.19
N GLU A 46 11.69 35.49 -17.84
CA GLU A 46 12.81 35.15 -18.73
C GLU A 46 12.33 34.47 -20.01
N LEU A 47 11.43 33.48 -19.88
CA LEU A 47 10.91 32.70 -21.01
C LEU A 47 10.00 33.52 -21.93
N SER A 48 9.31 34.54 -21.41
CA SER A 48 8.49 35.46 -22.20
C SER A 48 9.30 36.52 -22.96
N GLY A 49 10.63 36.53 -22.81
CA GLY A 49 11.50 37.55 -23.40
C GLY A 49 11.54 38.86 -22.60
N GLY A 50 11.28 38.80 -21.29
CA GLY A 50 11.37 39.93 -20.36
C GLY A 50 10.03 40.57 -20.01
N LEU A 51 8.89 39.96 -20.39
CA LEU A 51 7.57 40.46 -19.98
C LEU A 51 7.33 40.08 -18.52
N GLU A 52 7.13 41.09 -17.68
CA GLU A 52 6.79 40.90 -16.27
C GLU A 52 5.44 40.17 -16.14
N CYS A 53 5.34 39.32 -15.13
CA CYS A 53 4.12 38.58 -14.83
C CYS A 53 3.86 38.55 -13.33
N ARG A 54 2.61 38.29 -12.97
CA ARG A 54 2.17 38.09 -11.60
C ARG A 54 1.32 36.84 -11.48
N LEU A 55 1.24 36.29 -10.28
CA LEU A 55 0.25 35.25 -10.00
C LEU A 55 -1.16 35.84 -10.03
N ASP A 56 -2.13 35.01 -10.41
CA ASP A 56 -3.54 35.34 -10.28
C ASP A 56 -3.96 35.30 -8.81
N ASP A 57 -4.28 36.48 -8.27
CA ASP A 57 -4.69 36.64 -6.87
C ASP A 57 -6.14 36.16 -6.63
N GLU A 58 -6.91 35.91 -7.69
CA GLU A 58 -8.29 35.44 -7.56
C GLU A 58 -8.35 33.99 -7.06
N ASP A 59 -7.41 33.13 -7.45
CA ASP A 59 -7.31 31.75 -6.95
C ASP A 59 -5.90 31.44 -6.44
N PRO A 60 -5.55 31.99 -5.26
CA PRO A 60 -4.18 32.00 -4.77
C PRO A 60 -3.67 30.63 -4.34
N LEU A 61 -4.52 29.59 -4.34
CA LEU A 61 -4.19 28.19 -4.04
C LEU A 61 -4.40 27.25 -5.25
N GLY A 62 -4.91 27.75 -6.38
CA GLY A 62 -5.27 26.94 -7.55
C GLY A 62 -6.45 25.98 -7.30
N ARG A 63 -7.29 26.24 -6.30
CA ARG A 63 -8.41 25.36 -5.89
C ARG A 63 -9.45 25.17 -6.97
N ARG A 64 -9.74 26.24 -7.71
CA ARG A 64 -10.71 26.26 -8.81
C ARG A 64 -10.09 25.70 -10.09
N GLN A 65 -8.84 25.24 -10.03
CA GLN A 65 -7.92 25.06 -11.17
C GLN A 65 -7.05 23.80 -10.99
N MET A 66 -7.63 22.76 -10.41
CA MET A 66 -6.97 21.52 -10.01
C MET A 66 -7.57 20.33 -10.78
N GLY A 67 -6.71 19.45 -11.31
CA GLY A 67 -7.09 18.14 -11.85
C GLY A 67 -6.58 17.00 -10.97
N GLY A 68 -6.72 15.74 -11.40
CA GLY A 68 -6.32 14.57 -10.61
C GLY A 68 -4.89 14.69 -10.05
N MET A 69 -3.87 14.73 -10.92
CA MET A 69 -2.46 14.76 -10.50
C MET A 69 -1.86 16.16 -10.23
N HIS A 70 -2.47 17.24 -10.72
CA HIS A 70 -1.82 18.56 -10.77
C HIS A 70 -2.71 19.71 -10.32
N VAL A 71 -2.11 20.73 -9.71
CA VAL A 71 -2.68 22.06 -9.50
C VAL A 71 -2.12 23.01 -10.55
N HIS A 72 -2.96 23.91 -11.06
CA HIS A 72 -2.55 24.90 -12.05
C HIS A 72 -2.56 26.30 -11.43
N LEU A 73 -1.40 26.96 -11.44
CA LEU A 73 -1.29 28.38 -11.05
C LEU A 73 -1.26 29.26 -12.30
N ARG A 74 -2.10 30.28 -12.34
CA ARG A 74 -2.12 31.26 -13.43
C ARG A 74 -1.05 32.33 -13.25
N LEU A 75 -0.27 32.54 -14.30
CA LEU A 75 0.70 33.61 -14.44
C LEU A 75 0.14 34.60 -15.47
N ILE A 76 -0.20 35.81 -15.02
CA ILE A 76 -0.78 36.87 -15.84
C ILE A 76 0.33 37.85 -16.21
N PHE A 77 0.66 37.94 -17.49
CA PHE A 77 1.64 38.88 -18.04
C PHE A 77 1.03 40.28 -18.23
N GLU A 78 1.88 41.30 -18.30
CA GLU A 78 1.45 42.70 -18.48
C GLU A 78 0.62 42.94 -19.75
N ASP A 79 0.81 42.13 -20.79
CA ASP A 79 0.06 42.20 -22.05
C ASP A 79 -1.30 41.49 -22.01
N GLY A 80 -1.65 40.89 -20.86
CA GLY A 80 -2.87 40.11 -20.66
C GLY A 80 -2.75 38.63 -21.06
N THR A 81 -1.58 38.18 -21.53
CA THR A 81 -1.31 36.76 -21.77
C THR A 81 -1.35 36.00 -20.44
N VAL A 82 -1.87 34.76 -20.47
CA VAL A 82 -1.98 33.90 -19.28
C VAL A 82 -1.24 32.60 -19.55
N TRP A 83 -0.27 32.25 -18.69
CA TRP A 83 0.33 30.92 -18.66
C TRP A 83 -0.18 30.12 -17.47
N LEU A 84 -0.17 28.80 -17.59
CA LEU A 84 -0.51 27.88 -16.51
C LEU A 84 0.75 27.14 -16.06
N ALA A 85 1.18 27.38 -14.83
CA ALA A 85 2.20 26.56 -14.19
C ALA A 85 1.53 25.30 -13.62
N ARG A 86 1.86 24.12 -14.17
CA ARG A 86 1.38 22.82 -13.70
C ARG A 86 2.28 22.32 -12.58
N ILE A 87 1.72 22.09 -11.40
CA ILE A 87 2.47 21.65 -10.22
C ILE A 87 1.90 20.31 -9.75
N LEU A 88 2.77 19.30 -9.63
CA LEU A 88 2.39 17.96 -9.19
C LEU A 88 1.93 17.97 -7.72
N ARG A 89 0.84 17.27 -7.44
CA ARG A 89 0.29 17.11 -6.08
C ARG A 89 0.95 15.94 -5.36
N GLN A 90 1.18 16.09 -4.06
CA GLN A 90 1.90 15.08 -3.27
C GLN A 90 1.01 13.90 -2.84
N ARG A 91 -0.32 14.08 -2.82
CA ARG A 91 -1.28 13.04 -2.44
C ARG A 91 -2.43 12.94 -3.45
N TYR A 92 -2.13 12.99 -4.74
CA TYR A 92 -3.14 13.07 -5.80
C TYR A 92 -4.13 11.89 -5.81
N THR A 93 -3.75 10.72 -5.29
CA THR A 93 -4.65 9.55 -5.17
C THR A 93 -5.63 9.64 -3.99
N SER A 94 -5.48 10.65 -3.11
CA SER A 94 -6.27 10.80 -1.87
C SER A 94 -7.46 11.77 -1.98
N PHE A 95 -7.72 12.36 -3.15
CA PHE A 95 -8.77 13.38 -3.34
C PHE A 95 -9.61 13.10 -4.59
N ASP A 96 -10.90 13.44 -4.55
CA ASP A 96 -11.84 13.24 -5.67
C ASP A 96 -11.43 14.04 -6.93
N ASP A 97 -11.59 13.42 -8.10
CA ASP A 97 -11.30 13.97 -9.43
C ASP A 97 -12.38 14.96 -9.93
N LYS A 98 -13.50 15.12 -9.20
CA LYS A 98 -14.65 15.94 -9.63
C LYS A 98 -14.44 17.46 -9.57
N LEU A 99 -13.28 17.94 -9.13
CA LEU A 99 -13.02 19.38 -9.02
C LEU A 99 -12.59 19.99 -10.35
N SER A 100 -12.85 21.28 -10.46
CA SER A 100 -13.20 21.94 -11.70
C SER A 100 -12.03 22.30 -12.61
N ASN A 101 -12.14 21.92 -13.88
CA ASN A 101 -11.36 22.47 -14.99
C ASN A 101 -11.81 23.90 -15.41
N TYR A 102 -12.15 24.79 -14.46
CA TYR A 102 -12.60 26.17 -14.76
C TYR A 102 -11.48 27.09 -15.32
N ILE A 103 -10.25 26.57 -15.46
CA ILE A 103 -9.09 27.26 -16.06
C ILE A 103 -9.12 27.41 -17.57
N LEU A 104 -9.84 26.52 -18.23
CA LEU A 104 -9.74 26.37 -19.66
C LEU A 104 -10.72 27.34 -20.32
N LEU A 105 -10.29 28.01 -21.38
CA LEU A 105 -11.16 28.89 -22.19
C LEU A 105 -12.35 28.14 -22.83
N SER A 106 -12.41 26.82 -22.62
CA SER A 106 -13.34 25.85 -23.17
C SER A 106 -13.50 24.72 -22.17
N ARG A 107 -14.69 24.13 -22.08
CA ARG A 107 -14.98 23.07 -21.10
C ARG A 107 -14.41 21.72 -21.55
N PRO A 108 -14.02 20.82 -20.62
CA PRO A 108 -13.79 19.42 -20.96
C PRO A 108 -15.01 18.80 -21.64
N PHE A 109 -14.77 17.88 -22.57
CA PHE A 109 -15.82 17.13 -23.23
C PHE A 109 -16.38 16.08 -22.28
N ASP A 110 -17.61 16.32 -21.84
CA ASP A 110 -18.40 15.35 -21.08
C ASP A 110 -19.21 14.48 -22.06
N SER A 111 -18.67 13.30 -22.37
CA SER A 111 -19.32 12.34 -23.28
C SER A 111 -20.64 11.79 -22.74
N TRP A 112 -20.85 11.81 -21.41
CA TRP A 112 -22.08 11.32 -20.78
C TRP A 112 -23.22 12.32 -20.88
N ALA A 113 -22.91 13.62 -20.80
CA ALA A 113 -23.88 14.69 -20.95
C ALA A 113 -24.16 15.11 -22.40
N ALA A 114 -23.24 14.78 -23.32
CA ALA A 114 -23.37 15.13 -24.73
C ALA A 114 -24.47 14.32 -25.45
N SER A 115 -25.23 14.99 -26.30
CA SER A 115 -26.15 14.33 -27.23
C SER A 115 -25.38 13.53 -28.28
N GLU A 116 -26.05 12.58 -28.93
CA GLU A 116 -25.44 11.79 -30.01
C GLU A 116 -24.83 12.69 -31.10
N GLU A 117 -25.54 13.71 -31.56
CA GLU A 117 -25.01 14.66 -32.56
C GLU A 117 -23.73 15.36 -32.08
N GLN A 118 -23.67 15.73 -30.79
CA GLN A 118 -22.50 16.37 -30.19
C GLN A 118 -21.32 15.40 -30.09
N LYS A 119 -21.54 14.16 -29.66
CA LYS A 119 -20.51 13.11 -29.63
C LYS A 119 -19.94 12.85 -31.03
N LEU A 120 -20.82 12.67 -32.03
CA LEU A 120 -20.42 12.44 -33.41
C LEU A 120 -19.58 13.61 -33.94
N LYS A 121 -19.94 14.85 -33.61
CA LYS A 121 -19.19 16.05 -34.00
C LYS A 121 -17.80 16.11 -33.36
N VAL A 122 -17.67 15.73 -32.09
CA VAL A 122 -16.36 15.69 -31.41
C VAL A 122 -15.49 14.56 -31.97
N LEU A 123 -16.04 13.36 -32.16
CA LEU A 123 -15.30 12.22 -32.75
C LEU A 123 -14.85 12.49 -34.20
N ASP A 124 -15.66 13.21 -34.98
CA ASP A 124 -15.26 13.64 -36.33
C ASP A 124 -14.04 14.58 -36.29
N GLN A 125 -14.01 15.54 -35.36
CA GLN A 125 -12.84 16.42 -35.16
C GLN A 125 -11.65 15.67 -34.53
N TRP A 126 -11.89 14.69 -33.67
CA TRP A 126 -10.84 13.83 -33.13
C TRP A 126 -10.13 13.07 -34.26
N SER A 127 -10.85 12.67 -35.31
CA SER A 127 -10.23 12.08 -36.49
C SER A 127 -9.28 13.05 -37.24
N ASP A 128 -9.51 14.37 -37.21
CA ASP A 128 -8.56 15.37 -37.74
C ASP A 128 -7.28 15.43 -36.92
N VAL A 129 -7.39 15.31 -35.60
CA VAL A 129 -6.26 15.27 -34.66
C VAL A 129 -5.40 14.04 -34.95
N LEU A 130 -6.01 12.86 -35.02
CA LEU A 130 -5.31 11.62 -35.35
C LEU A 130 -4.65 11.69 -36.73
N CYS A 131 -5.34 12.24 -37.75
CA CYS A 131 -4.73 12.48 -39.05
C CYS A 131 -3.53 13.44 -38.99
N THR A 132 -3.54 14.40 -38.07
CA THR A 132 -2.40 15.30 -37.84
C THR A 132 -1.23 14.58 -37.21
N LEU A 133 -1.46 13.76 -36.18
CA LEU A 133 -0.42 12.93 -35.56
C LEU A 133 0.20 11.95 -36.56
N SER A 134 -0.59 11.41 -37.49
CA SER A 134 -0.11 10.49 -38.54
C SER A 134 0.93 11.10 -39.49
N LYS A 135 1.09 12.44 -39.53
CA LYS A 135 2.08 13.12 -40.38
C LYS A 135 3.48 13.11 -39.77
N HIS A 136 3.64 12.62 -38.54
CA HIS A 136 4.89 12.71 -37.78
C HIS A 136 5.40 11.32 -37.33
N PRO A 137 5.78 10.43 -38.27
CA PRO A 137 6.27 9.10 -37.94
C PRO A 137 7.62 9.14 -37.22
N ARG A 138 7.87 8.13 -36.39
CA ARG A 138 9.10 7.88 -35.65
C ARG A 138 9.62 6.47 -35.91
N ASP A 139 10.91 6.28 -35.66
CA ASP A 139 11.65 5.04 -35.91
C ASP A 139 11.75 4.12 -34.68
N ARG A 140 11.30 4.58 -33.51
CA ARG A 140 11.30 3.81 -32.26
C ARG A 140 10.03 4.04 -31.44
N ILE A 141 9.71 3.05 -30.62
CA ILE A 141 8.70 3.10 -29.56
C ILE A 141 9.36 3.60 -28.29
N GLY A 142 8.71 4.52 -27.57
CA GLY A 142 9.27 5.16 -26.38
C GLY A 142 8.59 6.47 -26.03
N SER A 143 9.01 7.13 -24.95
CA SER A 143 8.55 8.49 -24.64
C SER A 143 9.43 9.54 -25.32
N LEU A 144 8.83 10.70 -25.65
CA LEU A 144 9.59 11.84 -26.16
C LEU A 144 10.45 12.40 -25.02
N THR A 145 11.75 12.54 -25.28
CA THR A 145 12.72 13.12 -24.34
C THR A 145 13.60 14.13 -25.07
N PHE A 146 14.35 14.94 -24.34
CA PHE A 146 15.35 15.83 -24.92
C PHE A 146 16.73 15.19 -24.87
N ASP A 147 17.54 15.37 -25.90
CA ASP A 147 18.97 15.08 -25.86
C ASP A 147 19.77 16.22 -25.19
N GLY A 148 21.09 16.06 -25.11
CA GLY A 148 21.98 17.05 -24.49
C GLY A 148 21.99 18.42 -25.19
N ASP A 149 21.51 18.48 -26.44
CA ASP A 149 21.43 19.71 -27.24
C ASP A 149 19.99 20.28 -27.26
N GLY A 150 19.06 19.66 -26.52
CA GLY A 150 17.66 20.07 -26.44
C GLY A 150 16.80 19.64 -27.64
N ALA A 151 17.28 18.74 -28.50
CA ALA A 151 16.48 18.18 -29.58
C ALA A 151 15.62 17.00 -29.10
N ILE A 152 14.45 16.84 -29.72
CA ILE A 152 13.51 15.76 -29.38
C ILE A 152 14.06 14.41 -29.87
N GLN A 153 14.21 13.46 -28.95
CA GLN A 153 14.58 12.06 -29.20
C GLN A 153 13.58 11.08 -28.56
N ILE A 154 13.68 9.80 -28.90
CA ILE A 154 12.89 8.72 -28.30
C ILE A 154 13.68 8.03 -27.19
N GLY A 155 13.25 8.22 -25.95
CA GLY A 155 13.78 7.55 -24.76
C GLY A 155 12.93 6.36 -24.32
N PRO A 156 13.24 5.74 -23.17
CA PRO A 156 12.37 4.72 -22.56
C PRO A 156 10.94 5.25 -22.38
N ILE A 157 9.96 4.35 -22.41
CA ILE A 157 8.59 4.67 -22.02
C ILE A 157 8.60 5.07 -20.55
N ALA A 158 7.99 6.19 -20.21
CA ALA A 158 7.94 6.69 -18.85
C ALA A 158 7.17 5.75 -17.90
N SER A 159 5.97 5.32 -18.31
CA SER A 159 5.15 4.29 -17.66
C SER A 159 3.97 3.91 -18.59
N ASP A 160 3.08 3.04 -18.13
CA ASP A 160 1.70 2.95 -18.58
C ASP A 160 0.83 4.11 -18.06
N ARG A 161 -0.47 4.10 -18.40
CA ARG A 161 -1.41 5.15 -18.03
C ARG A 161 -1.67 5.30 -16.52
N THR A 162 -1.29 4.30 -15.72
CA THR A 162 -1.52 4.25 -14.27
C THR A 162 -0.26 4.51 -13.45
N GLY A 163 0.89 4.72 -14.09
CA GLY A 163 2.16 4.89 -13.37
C GLY A 163 2.72 3.59 -12.77
N THR A 164 2.22 2.42 -13.20
CA THR A 164 2.53 1.10 -12.64
C THR A 164 3.78 0.48 -13.26
N LEU A 165 4.02 0.74 -14.55
CA LEU A 165 5.20 0.20 -15.22
C LEU A 165 6.47 0.95 -14.83
N PRO A 166 7.59 0.23 -14.60
CA PRO A 166 8.90 0.86 -14.61
C PRO A 166 9.22 1.40 -16.02
N CYS A 167 10.22 2.29 -16.09
CA CYS A 167 10.72 2.77 -17.37
C CYS A 167 11.29 1.61 -18.22
N ILE A 168 10.74 1.40 -19.42
CA ILE A 168 11.15 0.30 -20.31
C ILE A 168 11.43 0.76 -21.75
N GLY A 169 12.34 0.10 -22.44
CA GLY A 169 12.73 0.45 -23.81
C GLY A 169 13.87 1.48 -23.89
N PRO A 170 13.96 2.29 -24.97
CA PRO A 170 13.08 2.34 -26.14
C PRO A 170 13.13 1.05 -26.98
N PHE A 171 12.10 0.80 -27.78
CA PHE A 171 11.98 -0.41 -28.60
C PHE A 171 12.02 -0.10 -30.11
N LYS A 172 12.47 -1.07 -30.90
CA LYS A 172 12.49 -0.99 -32.37
C LYS A 172 11.30 -1.68 -33.04
N ASP A 173 10.54 -2.46 -32.27
CA ASP A 173 9.42 -3.23 -32.77
C ASP A 173 8.38 -3.47 -31.65
N ALA A 174 7.13 -3.64 -32.07
CA ALA A 174 5.98 -3.80 -31.20
C ALA A 174 6.02 -5.09 -30.37
N ARG A 175 6.62 -6.16 -30.91
CA ARG A 175 6.73 -7.46 -30.23
C ARG A 175 7.62 -7.35 -29.01
N ALA A 176 8.80 -6.72 -29.15
CA ALA A 176 9.68 -6.44 -28.03
C ALA A 176 9.00 -5.53 -26.99
N PHE A 177 8.25 -4.51 -27.44
CA PHE A 177 7.52 -3.61 -26.57
C PHE A 177 6.45 -4.33 -25.73
N TYR A 178 5.44 -4.94 -26.36
CA TYR A 178 4.33 -5.54 -25.62
C TYR A 178 4.74 -6.76 -24.79
N SER A 179 5.73 -7.54 -25.25
CA SER A 179 6.25 -8.64 -24.43
C SER A 179 7.03 -8.14 -23.22
N SER A 180 7.81 -7.06 -23.35
CA SER A 180 8.50 -6.46 -22.19
C SER A 180 7.52 -5.83 -21.20
N TRP A 181 6.43 -5.24 -21.68
CA TRP A 181 5.33 -4.76 -20.83
C TRP A 181 4.74 -5.91 -20.02
N ALA A 182 4.27 -6.97 -20.70
CA ALA A 182 3.65 -8.10 -20.03
C ALA A 182 4.62 -8.79 -19.05
N GLU A 183 5.91 -8.87 -19.40
CA GLU A 183 6.95 -9.41 -18.53
C GLU A 183 7.17 -8.56 -17.26
N ALA A 184 7.18 -7.23 -17.37
CA ALA A 184 7.26 -6.34 -16.21
C ALA A 184 6.07 -6.55 -15.25
N TYR A 185 4.86 -6.75 -15.79
CA TYR A 185 3.71 -7.12 -14.98
C TYR A 185 3.86 -8.51 -14.34
N LEU A 186 4.41 -9.49 -15.05
CA LEU A 186 4.69 -10.81 -14.48
C LEU A 186 5.69 -10.75 -13.33
N GLU A 187 6.70 -9.90 -13.40
CA GLU A 187 7.64 -9.64 -12.30
C GLU A 187 6.90 -9.06 -11.09
N LEU A 188 6.13 -7.98 -11.28
CA LEU A 188 5.36 -7.35 -10.19
C LEU A 188 4.32 -8.30 -9.57
N ILE A 189 3.66 -9.16 -10.36
CA ILE A 189 2.74 -10.19 -9.85
C ILE A 189 3.50 -11.25 -9.05
N SER A 190 4.66 -11.69 -9.55
CA SER A 190 5.47 -12.72 -8.88
C SER A 190 6.03 -12.24 -7.53
N ASP A 191 6.31 -10.95 -7.44
CA ASP A 191 6.77 -10.29 -6.23
C ASP A 191 5.62 -9.95 -5.27
N GLY A 192 4.36 -10.23 -5.66
CA GLY A 192 3.17 -9.97 -4.84
C GLY A 192 2.73 -8.50 -4.81
N GLN A 193 3.30 -7.64 -5.66
CA GLN A 193 3.02 -6.21 -5.70
C GLN A 193 1.71 -5.90 -6.46
N LEU A 194 1.31 -6.77 -7.38
CA LEU A 194 0.09 -6.63 -8.18
C LEU A 194 -0.81 -7.86 -8.07
N PHE A 195 -2.12 -7.61 -8.10
CA PHE A 195 -3.17 -8.64 -8.11
C PHE A 195 -3.04 -9.67 -6.97
N SER A 196 -2.58 -9.23 -5.80
CA SER A 196 -2.37 -10.05 -4.59
C SER A 196 -3.58 -10.89 -4.17
N GLN A 197 -4.79 -10.46 -4.53
CA GLN A 197 -6.05 -11.16 -4.26
C GLN A 197 -6.31 -12.37 -5.18
N TYR A 198 -5.74 -12.38 -6.39
CA TYR A 198 -5.90 -13.46 -7.37
C TYR A 198 -4.63 -13.66 -8.22
N PRO A 199 -3.45 -13.80 -7.59
CA PRO A 199 -2.15 -13.68 -8.27
C PRO A 199 -1.95 -14.81 -9.27
N LEU A 200 -2.50 -16.00 -9.01
CA LEU A 200 -2.42 -17.13 -9.94
C LEU A 200 -3.16 -16.86 -11.25
N ASP A 201 -4.40 -16.38 -11.17
CA ASP A 201 -5.22 -16.14 -12.36
C ASP A 201 -4.70 -14.95 -13.16
N ALA A 202 -4.26 -13.89 -12.46
CA ALA A 202 -3.57 -12.77 -13.09
C ALA A 202 -2.28 -13.25 -13.77
N TYR A 203 -1.46 -14.05 -13.10
CA TYR A 203 -0.22 -14.57 -13.67
C TYR A 203 -0.46 -15.41 -14.92
N LEU A 204 -1.47 -16.29 -14.92
CA LEU A 204 -1.83 -17.08 -16.10
C LEU A 204 -2.27 -16.18 -17.27
N ILE A 205 -3.09 -15.17 -17.01
CA ILE A 205 -3.52 -14.19 -18.00
C ILE A 205 -2.31 -13.45 -18.57
N PHE A 206 -1.49 -12.83 -17.72
CA PHE A 206 -0.33 -12.05 -18.17
C PHE A 206 0.72 -12.91 -18.86
N LYS A 207 0.89 -14.18 -18.46
CA LYS A 207 1.80 -15.12 -19.11
C LYS A 207 1.28 -15.50 -20.49
N PHE A 208 -0.03 -15.73 -20.62
CA PHE A 208 -0.65 -15.92 -21.93
C PHE A 208 -0.42 -14.70 -22.82
N LEU A 209 -0.66 -13.49 -22.32
CA LEU A 209 -0.50 -12.25 -23.09
C LEU A 209 0.96 -12.02 -23.49
N ALA A 210 1.92 -12.32 -22.60
CA ALA A 210 3.35 -12.28 -22.91
C ALA A 210 3.71 -13.28 -24.02
N GLU A 211 3.17 -14.50 -23.97
CA GLU A 211 3.36 -15.50 -25.02
C GLU A 211 2.70 -15.08 -26.35
N GLN A 212 1.51 -14.47 -26.34
CA GLN A 212 0.87 -13.96 -27.56
C GLN A 212 1.63 -12.79 -28.17
N ALA A 213 2.06 -11.82 -27.35
CA ALA A 213 2.93 -10.73 -27.76
C ALA A 213 4.24 -11.28 -28.36
N LYS A 214 4.82 -12.29 -27.71
CA LYS A 214 6.07 -12.91 -28.14
C LYS A 214 5.88 -13.88 -29.29
N ALA A 215 4.74 -14.51 -29.54
CA ALA A 215 4.54 -15.42 -30.66
C ALA A 215 4.24 -14.63 -31.95
N GLY A 216 3.54 -13.50 -31.82
CA GLY A 216 3.19 -12.60 -32.90
C GLY A 216 1.96 -13.02 -33.71
N ALA A 217 1.32 -14.15 -33.40
CA ALA A 217 0.14 -14.65 -34.11
C ALA A 217 -1.05 -13.66 -34.01
N TRP A 218 -1.31 -13.15 -32.80
CA TRP A 218 -2.30 -12.10 -32.58
C TRP A 218 -1.96 -10.77 -33.27
N PHE A 219 -0.70 -10.59 -33.72
CA PHE A 219 -0.23 -9.37 -34.37
C PHE A 219 0.04 -9.54 -35.87
N GLU A 220 -0.33 -10.69 -36.45
CA GLU A 220 -0.05 -11.03 -37.86
C GLU A 220 -0.73 -10.03 -38.82
N GLU A 221 -1.95 -9.59 -38.51
CA GLU A 221 -2.68 -8.60 -39.33
C GLU A 221 -2.01 -7.21 -39.37
N TRP A 222 -1.06 -6.95 -38.46
CA TRP A 222 -0.27 -5.71 -38.40
C TRP A 222 1.22 -5.94 -38.67
N GLN A 223 1.61 -7.08 -39.23
CA GLN A 223 3.01 -7.41 -39.49
C GLN A 223 3.77 -6.28 -40.22
N ASP A 224 3.12 -5.64 -41.19
CA ASP A 224 3.72 -4.59 -42.02
C ASP A 224 4.03 -3.29 -41.26
N VAL A 225 3.46 -3.11 -40.05
CA VAL A 225 3.65 -1.92 -39.21
C VAL A 225 4.24 -2.25 -37.83
N ASN A 226 4.54 -3.52 -37.54
CA ASN A 226 5.15 -3.95 -36.27
C ASN A 226 6.56 -3.36 -36.04
N SER A 227 7.30 -3.09 -37.12
CA SER A 227 8.62 -2.45 -37.07
C SER A 227 8.58 -0.95 -37.39
N GLY A 228 7.38 -0.36 -37.32
CA GLY A 228 7.12 1.04 -37.61
C GLY A 228 6.57 1.27 -39.02
N PRO A 229 6.24 2.53 -39.37
CA PRO A 229 6.45 3.73 -38.56
C PRO A 229 5.62 3.76 -37.27
N PHE A 230 6.17 4.39 -36.22
CA PHE A 230 5.50 4.57 -34.93
C PHE A 230 4.99 6.02 -34.79
N PHE A 231 3.97 6.22 -33.97
CA PHE A 231 3.27 7.51 -33.86
C PHE A 231 3.02 7.87 -32.40
N LEU A 232 2.93 9.18 -32.11
CA LEU A 232 2.61 9.67 -30.77
C LEU A 232 1.16 9.34 -30.43
N ALA A 233 0.94 8.70 -29.28
CA ALA A 233 -0.35 8.40 -28.68
C ALA A 233 -0.59 9.22 -27.42
N HIS A 234 -1.84 9.63 -27.25
CA HIS A 234 -2.37 10.05 -25.96
C HIS A 234 -2.74 8.80 -25.16
N THR A 235 -2.24 8.67 -23.94
CA THR A 235 -2.43 7.46 -23.10
C THR A 235 -3.61 7.55 -22.14
N ASP A 236 -4.13 8.76 -21.92
CA ASP A 236 -5.35 8.99 -21.14
C ASP A 236 -6.50 9.33 -22.09
N ASP A 237 -7.12 8.32 -22.69
CA ASP A 237 -8.03 8.48 -23.82
C ASP A 237 -9.52 8.38 -23.42
N LYS A 238 -9.85 8.65 -22.16
CA LYS A 238 -11.23 8.57 -21.59
C LYS A 238 -12.17 9.74 -21.95
N GLY A 239 -11.64 10.77 -22.61
CA GLY A 239 -12.41 11.87 -23.24
C GLY A 239 -12.36 13.23 -22.53
N ASP A 240 -12.14 13.26 -21.21
CA ASP A 240 -12.07 14.50 -20.40
C ASP A 240 -10.82 15.37 -20.71
N HIS A 241 -9.81 14.80 -21.35
CA HIS A 241 -8.64 15.49 -21.90
C HIS A 241 -8.94 16.33 -23.17
N ILE A 242 -10.12 16.18 -23.79
CA ILE A 242 -10.54 16.94 -24.98
C ILE A 242 -11.32 18.17 -24.53
N LEU A 243 -10.92 19.36 -24.98
CA LEU A 243 -11.59 20.62 -24.66
C LEU A 243 -12.48 21.07 -25.80
N VAL A 244 -13.68 21.53 -25.48
CA VAL A 244 -14.68 21.96 -26.45
C VAL A 244 -15.31 23.31 -26.12
N ASP A 245 -15.59 24.10 -27.16
CA ASP A 245 -16.41 25.32 -27.04
C ASP A 245 -17.91 25.00 -26.85
N ASP A 246 -18.75 26.03 -26.72
CA ASP A 246 -20.20 25.86 -26.57
C ASP A 246 -20.87 25.17 -27.76
N ASP A 247 -20.24 25.23 -28.94
CA ASP A 247 -20.66 24.57 -30.17
C ASP A 247 -20.03 23.16 -30.33
N PHE A 248 -19.33 22.62 -29.33
CA PHE A 248 -18.63 21.34 -29.39
C PHE A 248 -17.51 21.29 -30.46
N ARG A 249 -16.85 22.41 -30.74
CA ARG A 249 -15.59 22.41 -31.51
C ARG A 249 -14.41 22.11 -30.59
N ILE A 250 -13.51 21.22 -31.00
CA ILE A 250 -12.29 20.94 -30.24
C ILE A 250 -11.42 22.19 -30.26
N THR A 251 -11.09 22.71 -29.07
CA THR A 251 -10.24 23.89 -28.90
C THR A 251 -8.89 23.57 -28.25
N GLY A 252 -8.75 22.37 -27.66
CA GLY A 252 -7.50 21.93 -27.05
C GLY A 252 -7.51 20.45 -26.68
N ILE A 253 -6.31 19.90 -26.49
CA ILE A 253 -6.07 18.53 -26.01
C ILE A 253 -5.01 18.64 -24.94
N ILE A 254 -5.35 18.25 -23.72
CA ILE A 254 -4.52 18.39 -22.52
C ILE A 254 -4.15 17.01 -21.96
N ASP A 255 -3.45 16.95 -20.82
CA ASP A 255 -3.14 15.71 -20.10
C ASP A 255 -2.30 14.66 -20.85
N TRP A 256 -1.33 15.13 -21.61
CA TRP A 256 -0.28 14.34 -22.28
C TRP A 256 0.70 13.60 -21.34
N SER A 257 0.38 13.47 -20.04
CA SER A 257 1.16 12.67 -19.10
C SER A 257 1.24 11.22 -19.60
N PHE A 258 2.42 10.61 -19.48
CA PHE A 258 2.72 9.26 -20.00
C PHE A 258 2.58 9.08 -21.53
N ALA A 259 2.40 10.18 -22.29
CA ALA A 259 2.34 10.12 -23.74
C ALA A 259 3.57 9.40 -24.31
N ARG A 260 3.32 8.58 -25.33
CA ARG A 260 4.32 7.66 -25.87
C ARG A 260 4.15 7.47 -27.36
N VAL A 261 5.27 7.17 -28.01
CA VAL A 261 5.34 6.80 -29.40
C VAL A 261 5.17 5.28 -29.49
N VAL A 262 4.18 4.81 -30.22
CA VAL A 262 3.70 3.41 -30.23
C VAL A 262 3.24 2.97 -31.64
N PRO A 263 2.94 1.68 -31.87
CA PRO A 263 2.50 1.19 -33.17
C PRO A 263 1.23 1.86 -33.70
N ALA A 264 1.11 1.92 -35.02
CA ALA A 264 0.00 2.57 -35.71
C ALA A 264 -1.38 2.09 -35.25
N TYR A 265 -1.52 0.79 -34.99
CA TYR A 265 -2.78 0.17 -34.58
C TYR A 265 -3.16 0.42 -33.10
N GLU A 266 -2.25 0.95 -32.29
CA GLU A 266 -2.56 1.49 -30.96
C GLU A 266 -3.02 2.95 -31.08
N VAL A 267 -2.32 3.79 -31.85
CA VAL A 267 -2.67 5.22 -31.99
C VAL A 267 -3.97 5.43 -32.77
N PHE A 268 -4.12 4.70 -33.87
CA PHE A 268 -5.25 4.77 -34.77
C PHE A 268 -6.20 3.59 -34.57
N GLY A 269 -6.19 3.01 -33.37
CA GLY A 269 -7.15 2.01 -32.90
C GLY A 269 -8.42 2.66 -32.34
N PRO A 270 -9.43 1.86 -31.96
CA PRO A 270 -10.58 2.36 -31.23
C PRO A 270 -10.15 2.79 -29.82
N SER A 271 -10.67 3.92 -29.36
CA SER A 271 -10.29 4.57 -28.10
C SER A 271 -11.30 4.27 -26.98
N LEU A 272 -10.95 4.53 -25.72
CA LEU A 272 -11.90 4.52 -24.59
C LEU A 272 -13.00 5.59 -24.72
N VAL A 273 -12.70 6.76 -25.31
CA VAL A 273 -13.71 7.82 -25.53
C VAL A 273 -14.84 7.38 -26.47
N SER A 274 -14.56 6.44 -27.36
CA SER A 274 -15.54 5.85 -28.28
C SER A 274 -16.00 4.46 -27.83
N ALA A 275 -15.53 3.93 -26.69
CA ALA A 275 -15.89 2.60 -26.23
C ALA A 275 -17.27 2.53 -25.58
N ASP A 276 -17.93 1.38 -25.74
CA ASP A 276 -18.95 0.95 -24.77
C ASP A 276 -18.22 0.32 -23.59
N ASN A 277 -18.02 1.10 -22.53
CA ASN A 277 -17.31 0.65 -21.33
C ASN A 277 -18.00 -0.56 -20.68
N SER A 278 -19.34 -0.64 -20.69
CA SER A 278 -20.05 -1.79 -20.13
C SER A 278 -19.69 -3.07 -20.86
N SER A 279 -19.66 -3.02 -22.20
CA SER A 279 -19.23 -4.15 -23.04
C SER A 279 -17.74 -4.50 -22.86
N LEU A 280 -16.90 -3.51 -22.60
CA LEU A 280 -15.47 -3.73 -22.33
C LEU A 280 -15.25 -4.51 -21.02
N PHE A 281 -15.90 -4.11 -19.92
CA PHE A 281 -15.79 -4.78 -18.61
C PHE A 281 -16.54 -6.12 -18.55
N SER A 282 -17.68 -6.26 -19.23
CA SER A 282 -18.43 -7.53 -19.28
C SER A 282 -17.81 -8.57 -20.20
N GLY A 283 -16.84 -8.17 -21.04
CA GLY A 283 -16.19 -9.06 -22.01
C GLY A 283 -16.98 -9.27 -23.32
N GLU A 284 -18.01 -8.46 -23.59
CA GLU A 284 -18.80 -8.54 -24.82
C GLU A 284 -18.02 -7.94 -26.00
N PRO A 285 -17.66 -8.72 -27.05
CA PRO A 285 -16.82 -8.26 -28.15
C PRO A 285 -17.56 -7.29 -29.10
N GLY A 286 -16.85 -6.32 -29.66
CA GLY A 286 -17.36 -5.51 -30.78
C GLY A 286 -17.04 -4.02 -30.70
N LEU A 287 -17.38 -3.34 -31.80
CA LEU A 287 -17.29 -1.89 -31.92
C LEU A 287 -18.63 -1.23 -31.58
N SER A 288 -18.57 -0.14 -30.83
CA SER A 288 -19.71 0.74 -30.56
C SER A 288 -20.16 1.50 -31.82
N GLU A 289 -21.22 2.30 -31.73
CA GLU A 289 -21.62 3.19 -32.83
C GLU A 289 -20.65 4.37 -32.99
N GLU A 290 -20.13 4.87 -31.87
CA GLU A 290 -19.11 5.89 -31.76
C GLU A 290 -17.78 5.44 -32.41
N ASP A 291 -17.36 4.20 -32.16
CA ASP A 291 -16.19 3.58 -32.79
C ASP A 291 -16.33 3.61 -34.33
N ARG A 292 -17.50 3.21 -34.85
CA ARG A 292 -17.77 3.24 -36.30
C ARG A 292 -17.77 4.66 -36.86
N THR A 293 -18.14 5.65 -36.07
CA THR A 293 -18.07 7.05 -36.51
C THR A 293 -16.64 7.53 -36.59
N LEU A 294 -15.83 7.24 -35.57
CA LEU A 294 -14.41 7.57 -35.58
C LEU A 294 -13.69 6.90 -36.77
N GLU A 295 -13.96 5.62 -37.00
CA GLU A 295 -13.46 4.86 -38.17
C GLU A 295 -13.83 5.56 -39.49
N ARG A 296 -15.12 5.87 -39.71
CA ARG A 296 -15.58 6.58 -40.92
C ARG A 296 -14.97 7.98 -41.04
N GLY A 297 -14.71 8.65 -39.92
CA GLY A 297 -14.01 9.94 -39.87
C GLY A 297 -12.59 9.83 -40.40
N LEU A 298 -11.84 8.85 -39.89
CA LEU A 298 -10.47 8.55 -40.33
C LEU A 298 -10.42 8.17 -41.82
N GLN A 299 -11.33 7.29 -42.27
CA GLN A 299 -11.42 6.88 -43.67
C GLN A 299 -11.71 8.04 -44.62
N ARG A 300 -12.71 8.90 -44.29
CA ARG A 300 -13.06 10.06 -45.12
C ARG A 300 -11.91 11.05 -45.28
N ARG A 301 -11.03 11.14 -44.28
CA ARG A 301 -9.85 12.02 -44.28
C ARG A 301 -8.61 11.39 -44.90
N GLY A 302 -8.70 10.13 -45.33
CA GLY A 302 -7.58 9.41 -45.92
C GLY A 302 -6.46 9.12 -44.93
N ALA A 303 -6.80 8.84 -43.66
CA ALA A 303 -5.82 8.41 -42.67
C ALA A 303 -5.05 7.18 -43.19
N PRO A 304 -3.72 7.12 -43.03
CA PRO A 304 -2.91 6.00 -43.53
C PRO A 304 -3.20 4.69 -42.78
N HIS A 305 -3.78 4.79 -41.57
CA HIS A 305 -4.14 3.68 -40.71
C HIS A 305 -5.48 3.98 -40.03
N TYR A 306 -6.31 2.95 -39.88
CA TYR A 306 -7.60 2.97 -39.18
C TYR A 306 -7.96 1.54 -38.77
N PHE A 307 -8.96 1.40 -37.91
CA PHE A 307 -9.32 0.12 -37.30
C PHE A 307 -10.62 -0.45 -37.86
N HIS A 308 -10.74 -1.78 -37.77
CA HIS A 308 -11.94 -2.54 -38.16
C HIS A 308 -12.40 -3.52 -37.06
N SER A 309 -11.66 -3.55 -35.95
CA SER A 309 -11.91 -4.42 -34.80
C SER A 309 -11.44 -3.72 -33.52
N ASP A 310 -11.92 -4.19 -32.38
CA ASP A 310 -11.50 -3.73 -31.04
C ASP A 310 -10.38 -4.59 -30.45
N LYS A 311 -9.76 -5.47 -31.26
CA LYS A 311 -8.66 -6.37 -30.87
C LYS A 311 -7.59 -5.63 -30.08
N MET A 312 -7.06 -4.53 -30.62
CA MET A 312 -5.97 -3.82 -29.95
C MET A 312 -6.42 -3.09 -28.69
N ARG A 313 -7.60 -2.47 -28.68
CA ARG A 313 -8.14 -1.87 -27.45
C ARG A 313 -8.25 -2.92 -26.34
N ARG A 314 -8.77 -4.12 -26.64
CA ARG A 314 -8.86 -5.20 -25.66
C ARG A 314 -7.50 -5.71 -25.22
N PHE A 315 -6.55 -5.82 -26.15
CA PHE A 315 -5.21 -6.26 -25.80
C PHE A 315 -4.57 -5.27 -24.83
N LEU A 316 -4.57 -3.98 -25.16
CA LEU A 316 -4.05 -2.89 -24.32
C LEU A 316 -4.76 -2.80 -22.97
N PHE A 317 -6.08 -2.96 -22.96
CA PHE A 317 -6.85 -2.99 -21.72
C PHE A 317 -6.55 -4.22 -20.87
N GLY A 318 -6.25 -5.36 -21.49
CA GLY A 318 -5.83 -6.61 -20.83
C GLY A 318 -4.41 -6.57 -20.28
N ILE A 319 -3.44 -6.04 -21.02
CA ILE A 319 -2.03 -5.89 -20.56
C ILE A 319 -1.83 -4.67 -19.65
N GLY A 320 -2.77 -3.72 -19.68
CA GLY A 320 -2.82 -2.54 -18.81
C GLY A 320 -4.02 -2.58 -17.86
N MET A 321 -4.46 -3.77 -17.45
CA MET A 321 -5.51 -3.94 -16.44
C MET A 321 -5.14 -3.08 -15.23
N GLY A 322 -6.00 -2.11 -14.92
CA GLY A 322 -5.75 -1.15 -13.85
C GLY A 322 -5.77 -1.82 -12.48
N LEU A 323 -5.20 -1.12 -11.50
CA LEU A 323 -5.36 -1.45 -10.08
C LEU A 323 -6.85 -1.43 -9.73
N GLY A 324 -7.36 -2.50 -9.11
CA GLY A 324 -8.71 -2.53 -8.52
C GLY A 324 -9.78 -3.33 -9.27
N LEU A 325 -9.47 -4.01 -10.37
CA LEU A 325 -10.39 -5.00 -10.97
C LEU A 325 -10.60 -6.16 -9.99
N THR A 326 -11.86 -6.60 -9.86
CA THR A 326 -12.15 -7.87 -9.20
C THR A 326 -11.67 -9.03 -10.07
N ARG A 327 -11.49 -10.21 -9.45
CA ARG A 327 -11.13 -11.43 -10.16
C ARG A 327 -12.07 -11.76 -11.32
N ASP A 328 -13.39 -11.60 -11.11
CA ASP A 328 -14.38 -11.94 -12.13
C ASP A 328 -14.40 -10.94 -13.29
N GLU A 329 -14.18 -9.65 -13.03
CA GLU A 329 -14.01 -8.66 -14.08
C GLU A 329 -12.73 -8.93 -14.89
N ALA A 330 -11.61 -9.26 -14.24
CA ALA A 330 -10.38 -9.63 -14.92
C ALA A 330 -10.59 -10.87 -15.82
N ILE A 331 -11.35 -11.87 -15.35
CA ILE A 331 -11.72 -13.04 -16.15
C ILE A 331 -12.61 -12.67 -17.32
N ASN A 332 -13.63 -11.81 -17.12
CA ASN A 332 -14.54 -11.40 -18.20
C ASN A 332 -13.82 -10.58 -19.26
N VAL A 333 -12.99 -9.63 -18.86
CA VAL A 333 -12.10 -8.86 -19.75
C VAL A 333 -11.20 -9.81 -20.54
N PHE A 334 -10.57 -10.78 -19.87
CA PHE A 334 -9.72 -11.78 -20.52
C PHE A 334 -10.50 -12.65 -21.51
N ARG A 335 -11.69 -13.13 -21.13
CA ARG A 335 -12.53 -13.95 -22.01
C ARG A 335 -12.98 -13.17 -23.25
N GLY A 336 -13.35 -11.91 -23.06
CA GLY A 336 -13.69 -11.01 -24.17
C GLY A 336 -12.50 -10.75 -25.08
N LEU A 337 -11.31 -10.53 -24.50
CA LEU A 337 -10.06 -10.40 -25.25
C LEU A 337 -9.78 -11.63 -26.11
N VAL A 338 -9.77 -12.83 -25.53
CA VAL A 338 -9.56 -14.07 -26.29
C VAL A 338 -10.66 -14.27 -27.35
N SER A 339 -11.93 -14.00 -27.01
CA SER A 339 -13.04 -14.08 -27.97
C SER A 339 -12.84 -13.17 -29.19
N THR A 340 -12.32 -11.97 -28.99
CA THR A 340 -12.09 -11.02 -30.08
C THR A 340 -10.94 -11.44 -31.01
N PHE A 341 -9.90 -12.10 -30.49
CA PHE A 341 -8.79 -12.60 -31.32
C PHE A 341 -9.10 -13.96 -31.96
N ASP A 342 -9.64 -14.90 -31.18
CA ASP A 342 -9.79 -16.30 -31.56
C ASP A 342 -11.23 -16.65 -32.01
N GLY A 343 -12.15 -15.69 -31.95
CA GLY A 343 -13.54 -15.81 -32.39
C GLY A 343 -14.48 -16.54 -31.40
N THR A 344 -13.94 -17.08 -30.30
CA THR A 344 -14.73 -17.76 -29.27
C THR A 344 -14.18 -17.48 -27.87
N ALA A 345 -15.07 -17.14 -26.93
CA ALA A 345 -14.69 -16.95 -25.54
C ALA A 345 -14.31 -18.29 -24.90
N PRO A 346 -13.16 -18.39 -24.21
CA PRO A 346 -12.75 -19.62 -23.58
C PRO A 346 -13.68 -19.96 -22.41
N ASN A 347 -13.89 -21.26 -22.20
CA ASN A 347 -14.37 -21.73 -20.91
C ASN A 347 -13.25 -21.51 -19.89
N TRP A 348 -13.48 -20.63 -18.93
CA TRP A 348 -12.45 -20.22 -17.98
C TRP A 348 -11.83 -21.40 -17.23
N GLN A 349 -12.64 -22.33 -16.74
CA GLN A 349 -12.15 -23.46 -15.93
C GLN A 349 -11.26 -24.39 -16.75
N GLU A 350 -11.71 -24.76 -17.96
CA GLU A 350 -10.94 -25.62 -18.86
C GLU A 350 -9.65 -24.94 -19.34
N TRP A 351 -9.75 -23.65 -19.71
CA TRP A 351 -8.61 -22.84 -20.14
C TRP A 351 -7.56 -22.73 -19.04
N ARG A 352 -7.98 -22.35 -17.83
CA ARG A 352 -7.12 -22.23 -16.65
C ARG A 352 -6.39 -23.53 -16.35
N GLN A 353 -7.12 -24.64 -16.30
CA GLN A 353 -6.55 -25.96 -16.02
C GLN A 353 -5.52 -26.41 -17.06
N THR A 354 -5.81 -26.13 -18.34
CA THR A 354 -4.93 -26.45 -19.45
C THR A 354 -3.61 -25.69 -19.33
N HIS A 355 -3.66 -24.38 -19.06
CA HIS A 355 -2.48 -23.53 -19.01
C HIS A 355 -1.65 -23.73 -17.73
N LEU A 356 -2.29 -24.05 -16.59
CA LEU A 356 -1.60 -24.54 -15.40
C LEU A 356 -0.76 -25.78 -15.69
N SER A 357 -1.31 -26.72 -16.46
CA SER A 357 -0.61 -27.96 -16.83
C SER A 357 0.50 -27.70 -17.84
N GLN A 358 0.25 -26.81 -18.82
CA GLN A 358 1.20 -26.46 -19.87
C GLN A 358 2.44 -25.75 -19.32
N TRP A 359 2.27 -24.89 -18.31
CA TRP A 359 3.35 -24.09 -17.72
C TRP A 359 3.85 -24.64 -16.38
N ALA A 360 3.61 -25.93 -16.11
CA ALA A 360 3.98 -26.58 -14.85
C ALA A 360 5.48 -26.46 -14.49
N ASP A 361 6.36 -26.26 -15.47
CA ASP A 361 7.80 -26.10 -15.28
C ASP A 361 8.25 -24.64 -15.08
N ASP A 362 7.34 -23.66 -15.15
CA ASP A 362 7.67 -22.25 -14.91
C ASP A 362 7.91 -21.99 -13.42
N ALA A 363 9.13 -21.58 -13.07
CA ALA A 363 9.54 -21.41 -11.68
C ALA A 363 8.73 -20.35 -10.92
N ARG A 364 8.29 -19.27 -11.59
CA ARG A 364 7.47 -18.21 -10.97
C ARG A 364 6.04 -18.70 -10.77
N LEU A 365 5.47 -19.40 -11.75
CA LEU A 365 4.16 -20.04 -11.59
C LEU A 365 4.17 -21.08 -10.46
N VAL A 366 5.21 -21.92 -10.39
CA VAL A 366 5.39 -22.90 -9.30
C VAL A 366 5.48 -22.20 -7.94
N ALA A 367 6.19 -21.07 -7.85
CA ALA A 367 6.29 -20.29 -6.61
C ALA A 367 4.93 -19.71 -6.21
N ILE A 368 4.16 -19.17 -7.17
CA ILE A 368 2.82 -18.63 -6.93
C ILE A 368 1.86 -19.75 -6.50
N CYS A 369 1.82 -20.89 -7.20
CA CYS A 369 1.01 -22.04 -6.80
C CYS A 369 1.34 -22.53 -5.39
N LYS A 370 2.64 -22.60 -5.04
CA LYS A 370 3.08 -22.93 -3.68
C LYS A 370 2.62 -21.91 -2.64
N ALA A 371 2.66 -20.62 -2.97
CA ALA A 371 2.23 -19.54 -2.07
C ALA A 371 0.70 -19.49 -1.90
N SER A 372 -0.06 -19.81 -2.95
CA SER A 372 -1.53 -19.82 -2.96
C SER A 372 -2.16 -21.14 -2.49
N GLY A 373 -1.36 -22.18 -2.18
CA GLY A 373 -1.87 -23.48 -1.75
C GLY A 373 -2.54 -24.32 -2.85
N GLU A 374 -2.45 -23.89 -4.12
CA GLU A 374 -3.03 -24.62 -5.25
C GLU A 374 -2.04 -25.64 -5.84
N ALA A 375 -2.52 -26.87 -6.08
CA ALA A 375 -1.72 -27.93 -6.67
C ALA A 375 -1.62 -27.79 -8.20
N ILE A 376 -0.41 -27.92 -8.75
CA ILE A 376 -0.23 -28.08 -10.20
C ILE A 376 -0.75 -29.48 -10.58
N PRO A 377 -1.79 -29.59 -11.42
CA PRO A 377 -2.38 -30.87 -11.73
C PRO A 377 -1.41 -31.73 -12.56
N LEU A 378 -0.97 -32.85 -12.00
CA LEU A 378 -0.41 -33.95 -12.79
C LEU A 378 -1.58 -34.74 -13.38
N ASN A 379 -1.75 -34.63 -14.70
CA ASN A 379 -2.72 -35.32 -15.55
C ASN A 379 -3.60 -36.42 -14.88
N SER A 380 -4.89 -36.14 -14.66
CA SER A 380 -6.01 -36.89 -15.27
C SER A 380 -7.38 -36.54 -14.66
N THR A 381 -8.31 -36.20 -15.56
CA THR A 381 -9.78 -36.35 -15.53
C THR A 381 -10.63 -35.61 -14.49
N VAL A 382 -11.46 -34.71 -15.02
CA VAL A 382 -12.47 -33.84 -14.40
C VAL A 382 -13.61 -34.61 -13.72
N GLN A 383 -14.07 -34.09 -12.58
CA GLN A 383 -15.51 -34.09 -12.24
C GLN A 383 -15.90 -32.85 -11.43
N ALA A 384 -16.88 -32.12 -11.98
CA ALA A 384 -17.45 -30.88 -11.49
C ALA A 384 -18.55 -31.10 -10.43
N ILE A 385 -18.77 -30.11 -9.55
CA ILE A 385 -20.07 -29.87 -8.92
C ILE A 385 -20.35 -28.35 -8.86
N LEU A 386 -21.55 -28.02 -9.33
CA LEU A 386 -22.20 -26.71 -9.42
C LEU A 386 -22.71 -26.21 -8.06
N THR A 387 -22.68 -24.89 -7.85
CA THR A 387 -23.63 -24.19 -6.95
C THR A 387 -23.98 -22.81 -7.51
N PRO A 388 -25.18 -22.29 -7.15
CA PRO A 388 -26.01 -21.47 -8.03
C PRO A 388 -25.79 -19.96 -7.91
N GLU A 389 -26.04 -19.27 -9.02
CA GLU A 389 -26.21 -17.81 -9.07
C GLU A 389 -27.34 -17.34 -8.15
N VAL A 390 -27.00 -16.39 -7.27
CA VAL A 390 -27.95 -15.39 -6.78
C VAL A 390 -27.36 -14.03 -7.09
N HIS A 391 -27.93 -13.37 -8.09
CA HIS A 391 -27.65 -11.98 -8.44
C HIS A 391 -27.94 -11.06 -7.24
N ARG A 392 -27.02 -10.14 -6.95
CA ARG A 392 -27.37 -8.85 -6.32
C ARG A 392 -27.02 -7.71 -7.27
N PHE A 393 -28.10 -7.20 -7.86
CA PHE A 393 -28.26 -5.97 -8.65
C PHE A 393 -28.04 -6.05 -10.17
N ALA A 394 -29.01 -6.68 -10.83
CA ALA A 394 -29.54 -6.17 -12.10
C ALA A 394 -30.17 -4.76 -11.90
N THR A 395 -29.76 -3.82 -12.78
CA THR A 395 -30.51 -2.75 -13.47
C THR A 395 -31.68 -2.04 -12.77
N CYS A 396 -31.94 -0.74 -12.88
CA CYS A 396 -31.35 0.44 -13.53
C CYS A 396 -32.24 1.64 -13.08
N SER A 397 -31.86 2.84 -13.54
CA SER A 397 -32.76 3.95 -13.94
C SER A 397 -33.38 4.79 -12.84
N ILE A 398 -32.63 5.80 -12.36
CA ILE A 398 -32.98 7.25 -12.37
C ILE A 398 -31.88 8.02 -11.62
N SER A 399 -31.56 9.20 -12.14
CA SER A 399 -30.60 10.18 -11.61
C SER A 399 -30.80 10.54 -10.12
N PRO A 400 -29.73 10.93 -9.39
CA PRO A 400 -28.33 10.98 -9.82
C PRO A 400 -27.47 10.01 -9.02
N CYS A 401 -26.76 9.11 -9.72
CA CYS A 401 -25.64 8.37 -9.13
C CYS A 401 -24.31 8.93 -9.66
N GLY A 402 -23.58 9.61 -8.78
CA GLY A 402 -22.14 9.75 -8.88
C GLY A 402 -21.52 9.05 -7.68
N ARG A 403 -20.34 8.44 -7.82
CA ARG A 403 -19.51 8.14 -6.65
C ARG A 403 -18.05 8.60 -6.82
N PRO A 404 -17.58 9.46 -5.89
CA PRO A 404 -16.20 9.75 -5.48
C PRO A 404 -15.53 8.58 -4.76
N GLY A 405 -14.31 8.83 -4.27
CA GLY A 405 -13.63 8.08 -3.21
C GLY A 405 -14.54 7.78 -2.01
N VAL A 406 -14.15 6.70 -1.35
CA VAL A 406 -14.91 5.93 -0.38
C VAL A 406 -15.34 6.81 0.83
N ASP A 407 -16.58 7.33 0.82
CA ASP A 407 -17.19 8.02 1.99
C ASP A 407 -17.25 7.10 3.23
N ASP A 408 -17.53 7.58 4.45
CA ASP A 408 -17.63 6.73 5.66
C ASP A 408 -18.60 5.57 5.45
N ALA A 409 -19.71 5.79 4.76
CA ALA A 409 -20.62 4.71 4.41
C ALA A 409 -19.99 3.70 3.44
N THR A 410 -19.01 4.11 2.62
CA THR A 410 -18.23 3.29 1.69
C THR A 410 -17.03 2.65 2.39
N TRP A 411 -16.42 3.27 3.41
CA TRP A 411 -15.33 2.71 4.22
C TRP A 411 -15.93 1.68 5.17
N GLU A 412 -17.01 2.04 5.85
CA GLU A 412 -17.87 1.12 6.57
C GLU A 412 -18.41 0.06 5.63
N MET A 413 -18.88 0.39 4.42
CA MET A 413 -19.28 -0.63 3.43
C MET A 413 -18.09 -1.46 2.97
N GLY A 414 -16.86 -0.94 2.93
CA GLY A 414 -15.64 -1.67 2.58
C GLY A 414 -15.28 -2.67 3.65
N ILE A 415 -15.29 -2.25 4.91
CA ILE A 415 -15.12 -3.10 6.09
C ILE A 415 -16.30 -4.09 6.22
N ASN A 416 -17.54 -3.67 5.96
CA ASN A 416 -18.72 -4.53 5.95
C ASN A 416 -18.62 -5.57 4.84
N ASN A 417 -18.26 -5.18 3.61
CA ASN A 417 -18.09 -6.07 2.47
C ASN A 417 -16.95 -7.05 2.71
N GLU A 418 -15.83 -6.58 3.29
CA GLU A 418 -14.72 -7.43 3.71
C GLU A 418 -15.18 -8.46 4.74
N VAL A 419 -15.83 -8.01 5.81
CA VAL A 419 -16.29 -8.89 6.89
C VAL A 419 -17.37 -9.84 6.38
N GLU A 420 -18.27 -9.40 5.49
CA GLU A 420 -19.27 -10.24 4.82
C GLU A 420 -18.59 -11.29 3.94
N ALA A 421 -17.57 -10.91 3.15
CA ALA A 421 -16.81 -11.83 2.32
C ALA A 421 -15.99 -12.84 3.15
N LEU A 422 -15.42 -12.39 4.27
CA LEU A 422 -14.73 -13.26 5.23
C LEU A 422 -15.72 -14.23 5.88
N LEU A 423 -16.86 -13.74 6.38
CA LEU A 423 -17.90 -14.56 7.00
C LEU A 423 -18.54 -15.54 6.01
N ALA A 424 -18.65 -15.19 4.73
CA ALA A 424 -19.13 -16.09 3.69
C ALA A 424 -18.20 -17.28 3.44
N GLN A 425 -16.91 -17.14 3.74
CA GLN A 425 -15.95 -18.25 3.69
C GLN A 425 -16.03 -19.16 4.91
N VAL A 426 -16.55 -18.66 6.05
CA VAL A 426 -16.62 -19.44 7.29
C VAL A 426 -17.67 -20.55 7.14
N ASN A 427 -17.21 -21.80 7.11
CA ASN A 427 -18.07 -22.96 7.32
C ASN A 427 -18.40 -23.07 8.82
N ILE A 428 -19.53 -22.47 9.19
CA ILE A 428 -19.99 -22.38 10.58
C ILE A 428 -20.18 -23.76 11.24
N ASP A 429 -20.67 -24.75 10.50
CA ASP A 429 -20.89 -26.10 11.02
C ASP A 429 -19.56 -26.79 11.36
N GLU A 430 -18.55 -26.61 10.50
CA GLU A 430 -17.19 -27.10 10.73
C GLU A 430 -16.53 -26.38 11.91
N LEU A 431 -16.65 -25.05 11.96
CA LEU A 431 -16.07 -24.23 13.03
C LEU A 431 -16.69 -24.56 14.40
N THR A 432 -18.02 -24.68 14.48
CA THR A 432 -18.73 -25.06 15.71
C THR A 432 -18.46 -26.50 16.11
N ARG A 433 -18.33 -27.44 15.16
CA ARG A 433 -17.93 -28.81 15.49
C ARG A 433 -16.50 -28.88 16.01
N ALA A 434 -15.57 -28.14 15.43
CA ALA A 434 -14.19 -28.05 15.92
C ALA A 434 -14.17 -27.55 17.36
N ALA A 435 -14.88 -26.44 17.65
CA ALA A 435 -15.01 -25.91 19.01
C ALA A 435 -15.69 -26.90 19.98
N SER A 436 -16.78 -27.54 19.56
CA SER A 436 -17.50 -28.55 20.35
C SER A 436 -16.60 -29.75 20.69
N SER A 437 -15.84 -30.24 19.70
CA SER A 437 -14.88 -31.34 19.88
C SER A 437 -13.82 -30.98 20.93
N LEU A 438 -13.22 -29.79 20.82
CA LEU A 438 -12.25 -29.26 21.78
C LEU A 438 -12.85 -29.10 23.19
N ARG A 439 -14.17 -28.99 23.29
CA ARG A 439 -14.92 -28.87 24.55
C ARG A 439 -15.73 -30.12 24.89
N LYS A 440 -15.19 -31.31 24.60
CA LYS A 440 -15.74 -32.62 24.99
C LYS A 440 -17.15 -32.90 24.46
N GLY A 441 -17.47 -32.37 23.28
CA GLY A 441 -18.75 -32.58 22.60
C GLY A 441 -19.90 -31.72 23.12
N ILE A 442 -19.64 -30.69 23.93
CA ILE A 442 -20.69 -29.73 24.32
C ILE A 442 -21.07 -28.92 23.09
N SER A 443 -22.36 -28.90 22.76
CA SER A 443 -22.88 -28.14 21.62
C SER A 443 -22.68 -26.63 21.81
N CYS A 444 -22.48 -25.92 20.72
CA CYS A 444 -22.26 -24.48 20.69
C CYS A 444 -22.82 -23.85 19.42
N LYS A 445 -23.08 -22.54 19.50
CA LYS A 445 -23.47 -21.72 18.37
C LYS A 445 -22.39 -20.69 18.05
N PHE A 446 -22.22 -20.45 16.76
CA PHE A 446 -21.48 -19.30 16.26
C PHE A 446 -22.37 -18.05 16.32
N GLN A 447 -21.80 -16.93 16.77
CA GLN A 447 -22.44 -15.63 16.72
C GLN A 447 -21.41 -14.62 16.19
N PRO A 448 -21.67 -13.97 15.04
CA PRO A 448 -20.81 -12.92 14.51
C PRO A 448 -20.51 -11.85 15.57
N GLY A 449 -19.26 -11.38 15.60
CA GLY A 449 -18.90 -10.20 16.38
C GLY A 449 -19.31 -8.93 15.66
N GLN A 450 -19.52 -7.87 16.45
CA GLN A 450 -19.69 -6.53 15.93
C GLN A 450 -18.33 -6.01 15.47
N HIS A 451 -18.24 -5.49 14.24
CA HIS A 451 -16.98 -5.04 13.63
C HIS A 451 -16.88 -3.52 13.43
N LEU A 452 -18.00 -2.79 13.54
CA LEU A 452 -18.06 -1.33 13.45
C LEU A 452 -18.90 -0.73 14.59
N GLY A 453 -18.67 0.55 14.88
CA GLY A 453 -19.39 1.32 15.90
C GLY A 453 -19.00 1.01 17.35
N SER A 454 -19.71 1.65 18.30
CA SER A 454 -19.48 1.46 19.73
C SER A 454 -19.67 0.00 20.14
N GLY A 455 -18.64 -0.60 20.75
CA GLY A 455 -18.63 -2.01 21.13
C GLY A 455 -18.15 -2.98 20.05
N ALA A 456 -17.51 -2.47 18.98
CA ALA A 456 -16.81 -3.32 18.01
C ALA A 456 -15.72 -4.17 18.69
N ASN A 457 -15.73 -5.46 18.38
CA ASN A 457 -14.77 -6.45 18.89
C ASN A 457 -13.76 -6.82 17.79
N MET A 458 -13.50 -5.95 16.82
CA MET A 458 -12.59 -6.21 15.69
C MET A 458 -11.36 -5.31 15.76
N GLY A 459 -10.19 -5.87 15.48
CA GLY A 459 -8.93 -5.13 15.38
C GLY A 459 -8.52 -4.86 13.93
N CYS A 460 -7.35 -4.24 13.75
CA CYS A 460 -6.82 -3.93 12.41
C CYS A 460 -6.53 -5.20 11.58
N ALA A 461 -6.09 -6.30 12.21
CA ALA A 461 -5.64 -7.51 11.51
C ALA A 461 -6.55 -8.74 11.68
N ASN A 462 -7.46 -8.73 12.66
CA ASN A 462 -8.27 -9.90 13.02
C ASN A 462 -9.75 -9.52 13.23
N TYR A 463 -10.64 -10.33 12.67
CA TYR A 463 -12.07 -10.36 12.98
C TYR A 463 -12.30 -11.33 14.14
N HIS A 464 -13.12 -10.93 15.12
CA HIS A 464 -13.45 -11.79 16.27
C HIS A 464 -14.93 -12.14 16.27
N ALA A 465 -15.23 -13.44 16.36
CA ALA A 465 -16.58 -13.96 16.52
C ALA A 465 -16.75 -14.68 17.86
N TRP A 466 -18.00 -14.85 18.29
CA TRP A 466 -18.35 -15.56 19.52
C TRP A 466 -18.69 -17.02 19.24
N ILE A 467 -18.13 -17.92 20.04
CA ILE A 467 -18.61 -19.30 20.17
C ILE A 467 -19.28 -19.45 21.53
N ILE A 468 -20.59 -19.69 21.53
CA ILE A 468 -21.41 -19.72 22.74
C ILE A 468 -21.87 -21.16 22.99
N PHE A 469 -21.39 -21.78 24.05
CA PHE A 469 -21.75 -23.14 24.43
C PHE A 469 -23.07 -23.21 25.19
N ASP A 470 -23.73 -24.38 25.17
CA ASP A 470 -25.01 -24.61 25.84
C ASP A 470 -24.96 -24.41 27.37
N ASP A 471 -23.79 -24.58 27.97
CA ASP A 471 -23.55 -24.30 29.40
C ASP A 471 -23.16 -22.84 29.67
N ARG A 472 -23.36 -21.95 28.69
CA ARG A 472 -23.17 -20.49 28.74
C ARG A 472 -21.72 -20.02 28.77
N VAL A 473 -20.74 -20.92 28.67
CA VAL A 473 -19.34 -20.52 28.45
C VAL A 473 -19.21 -19.91 27.05
N LYS A 474 -18.35 -18.89 26.93
CA LYS A 474 -18.09 -18.18 25.68
C LYS A 474 -16.60 -18.24 25.35
N TRP A 475 -16.29 -18.55 24.10
CA TRP A 475 -14.96 -18.39 23.51
C TRP A 475 -15.01 -17.32 22.42
N LEU A 476 -13.84 -16.74 22.13
CA LEU A 476 -13.61 -15.97 20.91
C LEU A 476 -13.01 -16.88 19.85
N ALA A 477 -13.52 -16.77 18.63
CA ALA A 477 -12.89 -17.26 17.42
C ALA A 477 -12.21 -16.07 16.75
N ARG A 478 -10.88 -16.04 16.77
CA ARG A 478 -10.08 -15.00 16.12
C ARG A 478 -9.71 -15.45 14.72
N ILE A 479 -10.13 -14.69 13.73
CA ILE A 479 -10.06 -15.04 12.31
C ILE A 479 -9.26 -13.92 11.62
N PRO A 480 -8.07 -14.21 11.07
CA PRO A 480 -7.29 -13.21 10.36
C PRO A 480 -8.05 -12.62 9.17
N ARG A 481 -7.96 -11.31 9.03
CA ARG A 481 -8.54 -10.55 7.92
C ARG A 481 -7.65 -10.73 6.68
N THR A 482 -8.05 -11.64 5.80
CA THR A 482 -7.29 -12.04 4.59
C THR A 482 -7.91 -11.54 3.29
N THR A 483 -9.08 -10.91 3.36
CA THR A 483 -9.81 -10.37 2.20
C THR A 483 -9.74 -8.84 2.20
N ALA A 484 -9.65 -8.24 1.01
CA ALA A 484 -9.76 -6.81 0.71
C ALA A 484 -8.71 -5.81 1.28
N PHE A 485 -8.00 -6.11 2.39
CA PHE A 485 -7.08 -5.13 3.03
C PHE A 485 -5.72 -5.66 3.49
N SER A 486 -5.40 -6.95 3.33
CA SER A 486 -4.07 -7.46 3.69
C SER A 486 -3.39 -8.11 2.49
N ASP A 487 -2.36 -7.44 1.96
CA ASP A 487 -1.41 -8.02 1.01
C ASP A 487 -0.45 -9.02 1.70
N ILE A 488 -0.92 -9.68 2.77
CA ILE A 488 -0.11 -10.57 3.59
C ILE A 488 -0.21 -11.98 3.02
N PRO A 489 0.91 -12.58 2.57
CA PRO A 489 0.90 -13.95 2.05
C PRO A 489 0.30 -14.96 3.05
N ILE A 490 -0.55 -15.88 2.57
CA ILE A 490 -1.26 -16.86 3.42
C ILE A 490 -0.29 -17.69 4.28
N ASN A 491 0.87 -18.07 3.74
CA ASN A 491 1.91 -18.79 4.47
C ASN A 491 2.54 -17.99 5.63
N LEU A 492 2.44 -16.67 5.60
CA LEU A 492 2.81 -15.79 6.70
C LEU A 492 1.65 -15.65 7.69
N VAL A 493 0.41 -15.57 7.21
CA VAL A 493 -0.79 -15.61 8.07
C VAL A 493 -0.83 -16.90 8.90
N ASP A 494 -0.62 -18.06 8.29
CA ASP A 494 -0.56 -19.34 8.98
C ASP A 494 0.56 -19.36 10.03
N TYR A 495 1.72 -18.81 9.70
CA TYR A 495 2.83 -18.70 10.64
C TYR A 495 2.51 -17.80 11.84
N LEU A 496 1.75 -16.72 11.62
CA LEU A 496 1.28 -15.83 12.68
C LEU A 496 0.26 -16.52 13.59
N ILE A 497 -0.68 -17.29 13.02
CA ILE A 497 -1.64 -18.10 13.78
C ILE A 497 -0.90 -19.10 14.68
N GLU A 498 0.01 -19.88 14.10
CA GLU A 498 0.81 -20.86 14.86
C GLU A 498 1.62 -20.17 15.96
N SER A 499 2.24 -19.03 15.65
CA SER A 499 3.09 -18.30 16.58
C SER A 499 2.33 -17.72 17.76
N GLU A 500 1.16 -17.15 17.50
CA GLU A 500 0.30 -16.60 18.53
C GLU A 500 -0.29 -17.72 19.40
N TYR A 501 -0.79 -18.80 18.79
CA TYR A 501 -1.26 -19.98 19.53
C TYR A 501 -0.17 -20.55 20.45
N ALA A 502 1.05 -20.72 19.94
CA ALA A 502 2.19 -21.20 20.73
C ALA A 502 2.54 -20.24 21.87
N THR A 503 2.45 -18.93 21.64
CA THR A 503 2.68 -17.92 22.68
C THR A 503 1.64 -18.03 23.78
N LEU A 504 0.36 -18.12 23.45
CA LEU A 504 -0.72 -18.29 24.45
C LEU A 504 -0.53 -19.58 25.26
N LYS A 505 -0.09 -20.67 24.62
CA LYS A 505 0.28 -21.92 25.33
C LYS A 505 1.50 -21.78 26.22
N PHE A 506 2.49 -21.01 25.80
CA PHE A 506 3.64 -20.69 26.64
C PHE A 506 3.24 -19.88 27.87
N LEU A 507 2.39 -18.86 27.69
CA LEU A 507 1.84 -18.05 28.76
C LEU A 507 1.08 -18.92 29.77
N GLU A 508 0.15 -19.74 29.30
CA GLU A 508 -0.66 -20.66 30.13
C GLU A 508 0.21 -21.58 31.02
N LYS A 509 1.34 -22.07 30.50
CA LYS A 509 2.20 -23.05 31.18
C LYS A 509 3.26 -22.44 32.08
N HIS A 510 3.84 -21.30 31.68
CA HIS A 510 5.10 -20.82 32.27
C HIS A 510 4.97 -19.48 33.00
N LEU A 511 3.90 -18.74 32.76
CA LEU A 511 3.69 -17.41 33.29
C LEU A 511 2.31 -17.31 33.97
N SER A 512 2.20 -16.41 34.93
CA SER A 512 0.98 -16.08 35.68
C SER A 512 0.32 -14.81 35.14
N ILE A 513 0.63 -14.45 33.89
CA ILE A 513 0.03 -13.30 33.20
C ILE A 513 -1.43 -13.65 32.88
N PRO A 514 -2.40 -12.74 33.14
CA PRO A 514 -3.78 -12.96 32.78
C PRO A 514 -3.95 -12.86 31.25
N ALA A 515 -3.62 -13.91 30.51
CA ALA A 515 -3.76 -13.97 29.06
C ALA A 515 -4.92 -14.91 28.66
N PRO A 516 -5.52 -14.75 27.47
CA PRO A 516 -6.51 -15.69 26.97
C PRO A 516 -5.96 -17.12 26.92
N LYS A 517 -6.72 -18.10 27.42
CA LYS A 517 -6.38 -19.50 27.17
C LYS A 517 -6.73 -19.86 25.74
N ALA A 518 -5.75 -20.28 24.93
CA ALA A 518 -6.01 -20.83 23.61
C ALA A 518 -6.49 -22.29 23.70
N TYR A 519 -7.54 -22.66 22.98
CA TYR A 519 -8.12 -24.00 22.98
C TYR A 519 -7.74 -24.81 21.75
N GLY A 520 -7.62 -24.16 20.59
CA GLY A 520 -7.19 -24.76 19.34
C GLY A 520 -7.00 -23.70 18.27
N PHE A 521 -6.41 -24.10 17.15
CA PHE A 521 -6.24 -23.25 15.98
C PHE A 521 -6.50 -24.06 14.71
N GLY A 522 -6.73 -23.38 13.59
CA GLY A 522 -6.80 -23.95 12.25
C GLY A 522 -6.02 -23.06 11.28
N LEU A 523 -5.35 -23.69 10.32
CA LEU A 523 -4.54 -23.00 9.30
C LEU A 523 -5.26 -23.01 7.96
N PHE A 524 -5.03 -21.99 7.15
CA PHE A 524 -5.55 -21.94 5.78
C PHE A 524 -4.94 -23.06 4.92
N SER A 525 -3.64 -23.34 5.09
CA SER A 525 -2.94 -24.37 4.32
C SER A 525 -3.17 -25.81 4.80
N ASP A 526 -3.85 -26.04 5.93
CA ASP A 526 -4.14 -27.39 6.40
C ASP A 526 -5.34 -27.97 5.63
N PRO A 527 -5.16 -29.02 4.80
CA PRO A 527 -6.25 -29.62 4.03
C PRO A 527 -7.31 -30.29 4.91
N ASN A 528 -7.02 -30.54 6.19
CA ASN A 528 -7.99 -31.07 7.16
C ASN A 528 -8.82 -29.96 7.82
N ASN A 529 -8.42 -28.70 7.65
CA ASN A 529 -9.18 -27.57 8.16
C ASN A 529 -10.33 -27.23 7.20
N MET A 530 -11.49 -27.82 7.46
CA MET A 530 -12.68 -27.63 6.63
C MET A 530 -13.49 -26.37 6.99
N THR A 531 -13.01 -25.53 7.92
CA THR A 531 -13.73 -24.32 8.37
C THR A 531 -13.74 -23.20 7.33
N GLY A 532 -12.93 -23.31 6.27
CA GLY A 532 -12.81 -22.30 5.20
C GLY A 532 -11.99 -21.07 5.57
N VAL A 533 -11.51 -20.96 6.82
CA VAL A 533 -10.67 -19.87 7.30
C VAL A 533 -9.60 -20.36 8.27
N GLY A 534 -8.49 -19.64 8.40
CA GLY A 534 -7.58 -19.76 9.54
C GLY A 534 -8.22 -19.17 10.80
N TYR A 535 -7.95 -19.75 11.97
CA TYR A 535 -8.52 -19.26 13.23
C TYR A 535 -7.72 -19.64 14.47
N ILE A 536 -7.94 -18.93 15.59
CA ILE A 536 -7.60 -19.33 16.96
C ILE A 536 -8.88 -19.30 17.81
N PHE A 537 -9.16 -20.37 18.55
CA PHE A 537 -10.16 -20.33 19.62
C PHE A 537 -9.48 -19.98 20.95
N GLU A 538 -9.99 -18.97 21.64
CA GLU A 538 -9.45 -18.56 22.95
C GLU A 538 -10.55 -18.06 23.91
N ASP A 539 -10.17 -17.83 25.17
CA ASP A 539 -11.07 -17.23 26.17
C ASP A 539 -11.56 -15.84 25.74
N ALA A 540 -12.82 -15.55 26.05
CA ALA A 540 -13.32 -14.19 26.03
C ALA A 540 -12.97 -13.47 27.34
N MET A 541 -11.99 -12.58 27.29
CA MET A 541 -11.48 -11.90 28.48
C MET A 541 -12.40 -10.74 28.93
N PRO A 542 -12.62 -10.55 30.25
CA PRO A 542 -13.41 -9.43 30.76
C PRO A 542 -12.58 -8.14 30.83
N GLY A 543 -13.27 -6.99 30.87
CA GLY A 543 -12.67 -5.67 31.05
C GLY A 543 -12.82 -4.77 29.82
N ARG A 544 -12.30 -3.54 29.92
CA ARG A 544 -12.20 -2.57 28.82
C ARG A 544 -10.74 -2.23 28.53
N PRO A 545 -10.37 -1.87 27.29
CA PRO A 545 -9.03 -1.38 26.98
C PRO A 545 -8.63 -0.21 27.90
N PHE A 546 -7.38 -0.20 28.34
CA PHE A 546 -6.84 0.89 29.15
C PHE A 546 -6.23 1.98 28.28
N TYR A 547 -6.82 3.18 28.35
CA TYR A 547 -6.31 4.37 27.68
C TYR A 547 -5.66 5.30 28.71
N ALA A 548 -4.32 5.35 28.72
CA ALA A 548 -3.58 6.14 29.69
C ALA A 548 -3.95 7.63 29.67
N HIS A 549 -4.30 8.19 28.50
CA HIS A 549 -4.65 9.61 28.37
C HIS A 549 -6.00 9.98 29.03
N GLU A 550 -6.88 9.00 29.26
CA GLU A 550 -8.17 9.18 29.94
C GLU A 550 -8.07 8.98 31.47
N ALA A 551 -6.97 8.37 31.93
CA ALA A 551 -6.79 7.97 33.32
C ALA A 551 -6.14 9.08 34.16
N THR A 552 -6.61 9.22 35.40
CA THR A 552 -5.97 10.06 36.42
C THR A 552 -4.60 9.50 36.81
N ASP A 553 -3.73 10.34 37.38
CA ASP A 553 -2.43 9.94 37.91
C ASP A 553 -2.49 8.77 38.91
N ALA A 554 -3.53 8.71 39.73
CA ALA A 554 -3.74 7.63 40.69
C ALA A 554 -4.08 6.30 39.98
N GLN A 555 -4.98 6.35 38.99
CA GLN A 555 -5.35 5.20 38.17
C GLN A 555 -4.16 4.70 37.35
N LYS A 556 -3.40 5.59 36.71
CA LYS A 556 -2.15 5.25 36.02
C LYS A 556 -1.18 4.53 36.94
N SER A 557 -0.95 5.08 38.13
CA SER A 557 -0.02 4.49 39.10
C SER A 557 -0.49 3.11 39.57
N HIS A 558 -1.81 2.89 39.72
CA HIS A 558 -2.39 1.59 40.05
C HIS A 558 -2.19 0.56 38.92
N VAL A 559 -2.41 0.95 37.66
CA VAL A 559 -2.18 0.08 36.49
C VAL A 559 -0.69 -0.22 36.30
N TYR A 560 0.19 0.78 36.42
CA TYR A 560 1.63 0.57 36.31
C TYR A 560 2.19 -0.31 37.44
N ASP A 561 1.59 -0.30 38.63
CA ASP A 561 1.96 -1.23 39.69
C ASP A 561 1.66 -2.68 39.30
N GLN A 562 0.49 -2.95 38.75
CA GLN A 562 0.11 -4.29 38.30
C GLN A 562 0.91 -4.73 37.06
N TYR A 563 1.16 -3.80 36.13
CA TYR A 563 2.01 -4.08 34.96
C TYR A 563 3.46 -4.39 35.37
N ALA A 564 3.97 -3.76 36.45
CA ALA A 564 5.26 -4.12 37.00
C ALA A 564 5.29 -5.58 37.51
N ASP A 565 4.20 -6.12 38.09
CA ASP A 565 4.14 -7.56 38.44
C ASP A 565 4.24 -8.46 37.21
N ILE A 566 3.61 -8.07 36.09
CA ILE A 566 3.70 -8.78 34.81
C ILE A 566 5.14 -8.81 34.30
N LEU A 567 5.84 -7.67 34.29
CA LEU A 567 7.25 -7.61 33.88
C LEU A 567 8.16 -8.44 34.79
N VAL A 568 7.88 -8.44 36.10
CA VAL A 568 8.59 -9.27 37.08
C VAL A 568 8.42 -10.75 36.79
N ASP A 569 7.22 -11.17 36.38
CA ASP A 569 6.92 -12.55 36.05
C ASP A 569 7.57 -13.00 34.74
N ILE A 570 7.48 -12.18 33.67
CA ILE A 570 8.19 -12.40 32.39
C ILE A 570 9.69 -12.64 32.62
N ARG A 571 10.30 -11.85 33.51
CA ARG A 571 11.74 -11.95 33.83
C ARG A 571 12.16 -13.29 34.44
N ARG A 572 11.22 -14.11 34.92
CA ARG A 572 11.53 -15.43 35.51
C ARG A 572 11.84 -16.49 34.44
N VAL A 573 11.48 -16.26 33.18
CA VAL A 573 11.55 -17.28 32.12
C VAL A 573 12.42 -16.80 30.95
N PRO A 574 13.76 -16.82 31.09
CA PRO A 574 14.67 -16.50 30.00
C PRO A 574 14.74 -17.63 28.96
N VAL A 575 15.02 -17.27 27.72
CA VAL A 575 15.42 -18.20 26.64
C VAL A 575 16.77 -17.82 26.05
N ARG A 576 17.32 -18.70 25.21
CA ARG A 576 18.67 -18.58 24.65
C ARG A 576 18.76 -17.78 23.34
N GLN A 577 17.64 -17.46 22.71
CA GLN A 577 17.63 -16.81 21.40
C GLN A 577 16.46 -15.82 21.29
N ALA A 578 16.65 -14.75 20.53
CA ALA A 578 15.54 -13.96 20.02
C ALA A 578 14.78 -14.80 18.97
N CYS A 579 13.51 -15.05 19.22
CA CYS A 579 12.71 -15.99 18.44
C CYS A 579 11.21 -15.76 18.64
N SER A 580 10.40 -16.18 17.66
CA SER A 580 8.99 -16.51 17.91
C SER A 580 8.87 -17.98 18.32
N LEU A 581 7.76 -18.35 18.95
CA LEU A 581 7.45 -19.74 19.28
C LEU A 581 6.59 -20.34 18.19
N LEU A 582 6.69 -21.65 17.93
CA LEU A 582 5.69 -22.42 17.18
C LEU A 582 5.27 -23.65 17.99
N PRO A 583 4.10 -24.25 17.69
CA PRO A 583 3.64 -25.47 18.34
C PRO A 583 4.61 -26.64 18.10
N HIS A 584 4.82 -27.47 19.13
CA HIS A 584 5.60 -28.69 19.03
C HIS A 584 5.02 -29.78 19.95
N GLY A 585 4.01 -30.50 19.44
CA GLY A 585 3.24 -31.43 20.25
C GLY A 585 2.47 -30.67 21.33
N GLU A 586 2.64 -31.07 22.59
CA GLU A 586 2.07 -30.33 23.72
C GLU A 586 2.92 -29.11 24.12
N ASP A 587 4.17 -29.00 23.64
CA ASP A 587 5.11 -27.93 24.00
C ASP A 587 5.28 -26.90 22.88
N THR A 588 6.22 -25.98 23.06
CA THR A 588 6.58 -24.94 22.10
C THR A 588 8.03 -25.07 21.68
N LYS A 589 8.38 -24.56 20.50
CA LYS A 589 9.76 -24.56 20.00
C LYS A 589 10.12 -23.22 19.37
N ALA A 590 11.29 -22.70 19.71
CA ALA A 590 11.85 -21.49 19.12
C ALA A 590 12.02 -21.60 17.59
N ARG A 591 11.64 -20.54 16.87
CA ARG A 591 11.76 -20.38 15.42
C ARG A 591 12.07 -18.94 15.06
N ALA A 592 12.23 -18.69 13.76
CA ALA A 592 12.36 -17.35 13.23
C ALA A 592 11.22 -16.44 13.73
N ILE A 593 11.55 -15.19 13.97
CA ILE A 593 10.60 -14.15 14.36
C ILE A 593 9.63 -13.93 13.19
N ALA A 594 8.33 -13.88 13.49
CA ALA A 594 7.26 -13.84 12.49
C ALA A 594 7.19 -12.52 11.68
N SER A 595 7.71 -11.41 12.21
CA SER A 595 7.90 -10.13 11.50
C SER A 595 8.69 -9.15 12.38
N ASN A 596 9.34 -8.15 11.78
CA ASN A 596 10.02 -7.09 12.53
C ASN A 596 9.08 -5.94 12.97
N ARG A 597 7.91 -5.77 12.32
CA ARG A 597 6.69 -4.95 12.62
C ARG A 597 5.89 -4.77 11.31
N PHE A 598 4.73 -4.09 11.34
CA PHE A 598 3.77 -3.83 10.24
C PHE A 598 4.34 -3.51 8.83
N LEU A 599 5.61 -3.10 8.70
CA LEU A 599 6.24 -2.66 7.44
C LEU A 599 7.05 -3.74 6.71
N SER A 600 7.44 -4.85 7.36
CA SER A 600 8.19 -5.92 6.68
C SER A 600 7.60 -7.31 6.94
N LEU A 601 7.11 -7.91 5.85
CA LEU A 601 6.47 -9.21 5.83
C LEU A 601 7.55 -10.28 5.57
N GLY A 602 8.16 -10.80 6.65
CA GLY A 602 9.26 -11.76 6.55
C GLY A 602 9.58 -12.48 7.85
N LYS A 603 10.26 -13.63 7.73
CA LYS A 603 10.74 -14.43 8.87
C LYS A 603 12.21 -14.14 9.13
N HIS A 604 12.58 -13.82 10.38
CA HIS A 604 13.95 -13.37 10.71
C HIS A 604 14.57 -14.16 11.88
N GLY A 605 15.85 -14.53 11.78
CA GLY A 605 16.53 -15.29 12.82
C GLY A 605 16.12 -16.78 12.86
N PRO A 606 16.11 -17.45 14.03
CA PRO A 606 16.31 -16.91 15.37
C PRO A 606 17.76 -16.44 15.62
N PHE A 607 17.97 -15.56 16.59
CA PHE A 607 19.27 -14.96 16.87
C PHE A 607 19.77 -15.33 18.26
N ALA A 608 20.99 -15.85 18.36
CA ALA A 608 21.62 -16.12 19.67
C ALA A 608 22.36 -14.92 20.24
N ASP A 609 22.67 -13.92 19.41
CA ASP A 609 23.43 -12.73 19.76
C ASP A 609 22.55 -11.47 19.63
N PRO A 610 22.42 -10.65 20.70
CA PRO A 610 21.73 -9.36 20.62
C PRO A 610 22.25 -8.44 19.52
N PHE A 611 23.56 -8.47 19.22
CA PHE A 611 24.12 -7.61 18.19
C PHE A 611 23.66 -8.04 16.78
N GLU A 612 23.70 -9.34 16.46
CA GLU A 612 23.07 -9.89 15.24
C GLU A 612 21.57 -9.56 15.15
N TYR A 613 20.83 -9.67 16.26
CA TYR A 613 19.40 -9.33 16.30
C TYR A 613 19.14 -7.87 15.88
N PHE A 614 19.78 -6.91 16.54
CA PHE A 614 19.58 -5.49 16.21
C PHE A 614 20.10 -5.14 14.81
N THR A 615 21.31 -5.59 14.45
CA THR A 615 21.87 -5.28 13.13
C THR A 615 21.05 -5.86 12.00
N SER A 616 20.45 -7.06 12.14
CA SER A 616 19.58 -7.63 11.12
C SER A 616 18.34 -6.78 10.82
N ILE A 617 17.75 -6.15 11.85
CA ILE A 617 16.60 -5.25 11.71
C ILE A 617 17.02 -3.99 10.95
N ALA A 618 18.15 -3.39 11.33
CA ALA A 618 18.64 -2.19 10.67
C ALA A 618 19.11 -2.46 9.23
N ASP A 619 19.77 -3.59 8.97
CA ASP A 619 20.22 -4.01 7.64
C ASP A 619 19.05 -4.21 6.68
N LEU A 620 17.95 -4.82 7.14
CA LEU A 620 16.74 -4.95 6.32
C LEU A 620 16.18 -3.59 5.89
N HIS A 621 16.10 -2.62 6.81
CA HIS A 621 15.63 -1.27 6.46
C HIS A 621 16.59 -0.58 5.51
N LEU A 622 17.90 -0.74 5.68
CA LEU A 622 18.90 -0.18 4.77
C LEU A 622 18.78 -0.76 3.36
N ASP A 623 18.50 -2.05 3.21
CA ASP A 623 18.24 -2.69 1.91
C ASP A 623 16.97 -2.12 1.26
N LEU A 624 15.86 -2.06 2.01
CA LEU A 624 14.58 -1.55 1.51
C LEU A 624 14.65 -0.07 1.11
N ILE A 625 15.38 0.75 1.86
CA ILE A 625 15.61 2.17 1.53
C ILE A 625 16.47 2.30 0.28
N ALA A 626 17.53 1.51 0.18
CA ALA A 626 18.42 1.54 -0.98
C ALA A 626 17.73 1.09 -2.27
N ASP A 627 16.71 0.23 -2.16
CA ASP A 627 15.87 -0.19 -3.29
C ASP A 627 14.70 0.77 -3.55
N GLY A 628 14.57 1.87 -2.79
CA GLY A 628 13.52 2.87 -2.96
C GLY A 628 12.13 2.48 -2.43
N GLN A 629 12.02 1.36 -1.73
CA GLN A 629 10.76 0.84 -1.19
C GLN A 629 10.30 1.57 0.08
N LEU A 630 11.25 2.13 0.84
CA LEU A 630 10.98 2.89 2.06
C LEU A 630 11.56 4.30 1.97
N TYR A 631 10.74 5.28 2.38
CA TYR A 631 11.08 6.71 2.46
C TYR A 631 11.68 7.29 1.16
N PRO A 632 11.05 7.07 -0.01
CA PRO A 632 11.58 7.55 -1.29
C PRO A 632 11.67 9.08 -1.37
N GLU A 633 11.03 9.84 -0.50
CA GLU A 633 11.04 11.32 -0.53
C GLU A 633 12.29 11.93 0.16
N TYR A 634 12.96 11.17 1.02
CA TYR A 634 14.17 11.58 1.75
C TYR A 634 15.12 10.38 2.01
N PRO A 635 15.51 9.65 0.95
CA PRO A 635 16.18 8.36 1.10
C PRO A 635 17.58 8.50 1.74
N LYS A 636 18.27 9.65 1.56
CA LYS A 636 19.55 9.94 2.24
C LYS A 636 19.39 10.04 3.77
N GLU A 637 18.42 10.83 4.23
CA GLU A 637 18.13 10.98 5.66
C GLU A 637 17.74 9.65 6.30
N ALA A 638 16.81 8.93 5.66
CA ALA A 638 16.35 7.64 6.14
C ALA A 638 17.49 6.61 6.19
N PHE A 639 18.31 6.56 5.15
CA PHE A 639 19.48 5.67 5.10
C PHE A 639 20.46 5.98 6.23
N LEU A 640 20.81 7.26 6.45
CA LEU A 640 21.71 7.65 7.52
C LEU A 640 21.12 7.41 8.92
N PHE A 641 19.81 7.56 9.10
CA PHE A 641 19.13 7.20 10.35
C PHE A 641 19.26 5.70 10.65
N HIS A 642 18.91 4.83 9.70
CA HIS A 642 19.04 3.38 9.92
C HIS A 642 20.50 2.92 9.99
N ARG A 643 21.43 3.65 9.36
CA ARG A 643 22.87 3.41 9.49
C ARG A 643 23.38 3.77 10.88
N LEU A 644 22.92 4.89 11.44
CA LEU A 644 23.18 5.27 12.83
C LEU A 644 22.68 4.20 13.81
N LEU A 645 21.47 3.68 13.57
CA LEU A 645 20.92 2.58 14.36
C LEU A 645 21.81 1.33 14.26
N ARG A 646 22.20 0.93 13.05
CA ARG A 646 23.05 -0.24 12.80
C ARG A 646 24.43 -0.14 13.45
N ASP A 647 25.13 0.96 13.21
CA ASP A 647 26.56 1.05 13.49
C ASP A 647 26.86 1.55 14.91
N ARG A 648 25.90 2.24 15.55
CA ARG A 648 26.11 2.84 16.88
C ARG A 648 25.08 2.39 17.91
N ALA A 649 23.78 2.41 17.58
CA ALA A 649 22.76 2.00 18.53
C ALA A 649 22.76 0.49 18.80
N ALA A 650 22.89 -0.35 17.76
CA ALA A 650 22.91 -1.80 17.91
C ALA A 650 24.07 -2.30 18.80
N PRO A 651 25.34 -1.86 18.64
CA PRO A 651 26.40 -2.20 19.59
C PRO A 651 26.10 -1.73 21.02
N ALA A 652 25.58 -0.52 21.19
CA ALA A 652 25.27 0.03 22.52
C ALA A 652 24.17 -0.79 23.22
N LEU A 653 23.10 -1.14 22.51
CA LEU A 653 22.00 -1.97 23.01
C LEU A 653 22.46 -3.40 23.29
N ALA A 654 23.27 -3.99 22.41
CA ALA A 654 23.83 -5.33 22.62
C ALA A 654 24.77 -5.38 23.83
N ALA A 655 25.61 -4.36 24.01
CA ALA A 655 26.48 -4.25 25.18
C ALA A 655 25.68 -4.09 26.48
N ALA A 656 24.60 -3.29 26.46
CA ALA A 656 23.70 -3.14 27.61
C ALA A 656 23.02 -4.48 27.97
N ALA A 657 22.53 -5.23 26.97
CA ALA A 657 21.93 -6.55 27.19
C ALA A 657 22.92 -7.57 27.76
N THR A 658 24.17 -7.55 27.28
CA THR A 658 25.22 -8.51 27.70
C THR A 658 25.78 -8.19 29.08
N THR A 659 25.92 -6.90 29.42
CA THR A 659 26.47 -6.45 30.71
C THR A 659 25.57 -6.85 31.88
N LEU A 660 24.25 -6.84 31.66
CA LEU A 660 23.27 -7.22 32.68
C LEU A 660 23.21 -8.73 32.91
N GLU A 661 23.56 -9.55 31.92
CA GLU A 661 23.50 -11.02 31.99
C GLU A 661 24.79 -11.72 31.48
N PRO A 662 25.95 -11.51 32.15
CA PRO A 662 27.24 -11.97 31.63
C PRO A 662 27.43 -13.50 31.63
N SER A 663 26.65 -14.24 32.42
CA SER A 663 26.84 -15.69 32.62
C SER A 663 26.30 -16.56 31.48
N ILE A 664 25.51 -16.01 30.55
CA ILE A 664 24.87 -16.77 29.45
C ILE A 664 25.13 -16.14 28.06
N GLY A 665 25.87 -15.02 27.99
CA GLY A 665 26.11 -14.31 26.72
C GLY A 665 24.92 -13.49 26.24
N GLY A 666 24.04 -13.08 27.16
CA GLY A 666 22.75 -12.44 26.89
C GLY A 666 21.57 -13.39 27.13
N SER A 667 20.54 -12.91 27.83
CA SER A 667 19.26 -13.62 28.00
C SER A 667 18.16 -12.90 27.22
N PHE A 668 17.25 -13.68 26.64
CA PHE A 668 16.11 -13.16 25.87
C PHE A 668 14.81 -13.40 26.63
N TYR A 669 13.89 -12.44 26.57
CA TYR A 669 12.64 -12.46 27.33
C TYR A 669 11.47 -12.11 26.43
N LEU A 670 10.29 -12.62 26.78
CA LEU A 670 9.07 -12.37 26.04
C LEU A 670 8.72 -10.89 26.02
N LYS A 671 8.41 -10.35 24.85
CA LYS A 671 7.95 -8.98 24.65
C LYS A 671 6.64 -8.98 23.88
N HIS A 672 5.67 -8.25 24.42
CA HIS A 672 4.50 -7.79 23.67
C HIS A 672 4.95 -6.66 22.74
N VAL A 673 4.84 -6.84 21.42
CA VAL A 673 5.45 -5.91 20.47
C VAL A 673 4.54 -4.75 20.05
N ASP A 674 3.23 -4.87 20.26
CA ASP A 674 2.23 -3.82 20.11
C ASP A 674 1.80 -3.27 21.48
N ASP A 675 2.76 -2.90 22.31
CA ASP A 675 2.54 -2.51 23.69
C ASP A 675 2.07 -1.05 23.86
N LYS A 676 1.13 -0.58 23.05
CA LYS A 676 0.64 0.83 23.05
C LYS A 676 -0.44 1.16 24.10
N GLY A 677 -0.82 0.17 24.92
CA GLY A 677 -1.72 0.30 26.07
C GLY A 677 -3.10 -0.35 25.92
N ASP A 678 -3.69 -0.30 24.73
CA ASP A 678 -5.03 -0.88 24.44
C ASP A 678 -5.10 -2.42 24.53
N HIS A 679 -3.96 -3.09 24.42
CA HIS A 679 -3.77 -4.51 24.71
C HIS A 679 -3.97 -4.91 26.19
N LEU A 680 -4.07 -3.94 27.12
CA LEU A 680 -4.39 -4.19 28.53
C LEU A 680 -5.88 -3.98 28.78
N LEU A 681 -6.57 -5.00 29.28
CA LEU A 681 -7.95 -4.87 29.76
C LEU A 681 -7.96 -4.58 31.26
N VAL A 682 -8.83 -3.64 31.65
CA VAL A 682 -9.06 -3.26 33.05
C VAL A 682 -10.53 -3.33 33.45
N ASP A 683 -10.79 -3.59 34.72
CA ASP A 683 -12.13 -3.45 35.32
C ASP A 683 -12.44 -2.00 35.73
N ASP A 684 -13.58 -1.78 36.39
CA ASP A 684 -14.01 -0.45 36.84
C ASP A 684 -13.08 0.18 37.89
N ASP A 685 -12.35 -0.64 38.63
CA ASP A 685 -11.38 -0.25 39.65
C ASP A 685 -9.95 -0.16 39.10
N TYR A 686 -9.78 -0.25 37.77
CA TYR A 686 -8.50 -0.24 37.07
C TYR A 686 -7.58 -1.41 37.45
N ASN A 687 -8.14 -2.55 37.85
CA ASN A 687 -7.37 -3.79 37.98
C ASN A 687 -7.16 -4.41 36.58
N ILE A 688 -5.95 -4.84 36.26
CA ILE A 688 -5.64 -5.53 35.00
C ILE A 688 -6.32 -6.89 35.04
N THR A 689 -7.31 -7.07 34.17
CA THR A 689 -8.07 -8.31 34.02
C THR A 689 -7.51 -9.20 32.91
N ALA A 690 -6.86 -8.61 31.90
CA ALA A 690 -6.22 -9.36 30.83
C ALA A 690 -5.11 -8.61 30.08
N VAL A 691 -4.21 -9.36 29.45
CA VAL A 691 -3.30 -8.92 28.39
C VAL A 691 -3.65 -9.70 27.12
N ILE A 692 -4.14 -9.01 26.10
CA ILE A 692 -4.65 -9.60 24.86
C ILE A 692 -3.77 -9.24 23.65
N ASP A 693 -4.09 -9.80 22.49
CA ASP A 693 -3.45 -9.50 21.20
C ASP A 693 -1.94 -9.83 21.13
N TRP A 694 -1.60 -11.08 21.44
CA TRP A 694 -0.23 -11.59 21.42
C TRP A 694 0.32 -11.87 20.01
N GLN A 695 -0.31 -11.31 18.98
CA GLN A 695 0.18 -11.38 17.61
C GLN A 695 1.57 -10.73 17.54
N PHE A 696 2.49 -11.32 16.78
CA PHE A 696 3.90 -10.90 16.67
C PHE A 696 4.74 -10.97 17.95
N ALA A 697 4.21 -11.50 19.06
CA ALA A 697 4.99 -11.70 20.28
C ALA A 697 6.25 -12.52 20.02
N ARG A 698 7.35 -12.11 20.67
CA ARG A 698 8.68 -12.68 20.44
C ARG A 698 9.56 -12.53 21.67
N PHE A 699 10.58 -13.37 21.74
CA PHE A 699 11.67 -13.22 22.69
C PHE A 699 12.69 -12.24 22.14
N VAL A 700 13.15 -11.31 22.97
CA VAL A 700 14.02 -10.19 22.57
C VAL A 700 15.09 -9.93 23.64
N PRO A 701 16.18 -9.22 23.31
CA PRO A 701 17.20 -8.85 24.28
C PRO A 701 16.62 -8.11 25.49
N THR A 702 17.26 -8.26 26.64
CA THR A 702 16.78 -7.72 27.93
C THR A 702 16.48 -6.21 27.89
N CYS A 703 17.26 -5.43 27.14
CA CYS A 703 17.07 -4.00 26.99
C CYS A 703 15.81 -3.61 26.18
N GLU A 704 15.33 -4.46 25.28
CA GLU A 704 14.04 -4.26 24.58
C GLU A 704 12.87 -4.79 25.42
N ALA A 705 13.05 -5.95 26.06
CA ALA A 705 12.00 -6.60 26.84
C ALA A 705 11.50 -5.73 28.00
N PHE A 706 12.42 -5.09 28.73
CA PHE A 706 12.14 -4.32 29.94
C PHE A 706 12.55 -2.84 29.86
N GLY A 707 13.00 -2.39 28.69
CA GLY A 707 13.27 -0.97 28.45
C GLY A 707 11.99 -0.14 28.39
N SER A 708 12.14 1.17 28.19
CA SER A 708 10.99 2.07 28.03
C SER A 708 10.06 1.61 26.91
N SER A 709 8.75 1.58 27.18
CA SER A 709 7.71 0.99 26.33
C SER A 709 6.97 2.07 25.52
N LEU A 710 6.24 1.70 24.47
CA LEU A 710 5.24 2.60 23.86
C LEU A 710 4.10 2.91 24.82
N PHE A 711 3.78 1.98 25.73
CA PHE A 711 2.73 2.12 26.74
C PHE A 711 2.93 3.36 27.62
N THR A 712 4.18 3.65 27.94
CA THR A 712 4.59 4.77 28.79
C THR A 712 5.17 5.93 27.96
N ALA A 713 5.11 5.89 26.63
CA ALA A 713 5.73 6.89 25.79
C ALA A 713 4.97 8.22 25.79
N ASP A 714 5.73 9.31 25.73
CA ASP A 714 5.21 10.60 25.28
C ASP A 714 5.33 10.66 23.75
N MET A 715 4.23 10.40 23.04
CA MET A 715 4.25 10.32 21.58
C MET A 715 4.73 11.62 20.94
N SER A 716 4.44 12.78 21.54
CA SER A 716 4.89 14.07 21.00
C SER A 716 6.43 14.20 21.02
N LYS A 717 7.08 13.69 22.07
CA LYS A 717 8.55 13.64 22.16
C LYS A 717 9.15 12.57 21.27
N LEU A 718 8.44 11.46 21.08
CA LEU A 718 8.92 10.35 20.24
C LEU A 718 9.02 10.76 18.77
N TYR A 719 8.20 11.69 18.29
CA TYR A 719 8.24 12.26 16.93
C TYR A 719 9.12 13.51 16.77
N SER A 720 9.93 13.88 17.78
CA SER A 720 10.77 15.07 17.72
C SER A 720 12.20 14.81 18.17
N SER A 721 13.05 15.85 18.11
CA SER A 721 14.40 15.85 18.66
C SER A 721 14.47 15.81 20.19
N SER A 722 13.31 15.93 20.87
CA SER A 722 13.25 15.93 22.33
C SER A 722 13.49 14.53 22.88
N THR A 723 14.61 14.34 23.58
CA THR A 723 14.94 13.08 24.25
C THR A 723 14.54 13.09 25.72
N GLY A 724 14.21 11.92 26.24
CA GLY A 724 14.13 11.69 27.68
C GLY A 724 12.87 10.95 28.09
N LEU A 725 12.92 10.41 29.31
CA LEU A 725 11.85 9.59 29.86
C LEU A 725 10.60 10.42 30.13
N SER A 726 9.44 9.82 29.91
CA SER A 726 8.17 10.41 30.26
C SER A 726 7.93 10.36 31.78
N ALA A 727 6.92 11.09 32.24
CA ALA A 727 6.45 10.96 33.62
C ALA A 727 5.96 9.52 33.91
N ASP A 728 5.39 8.86 32.90
CA ASP A 728 4.84 7.51 33.03
C ASP A 728 5.95 6.44 33.01
N ASP A 729 7.04 6.64 32.25
CA ASP A 729 8.26 5.82 32.34
C ASP A 729 8.80 5.84 33.79
N SER A 730 8.80 7.03 34.41
CA SER A 730 9.25 7.20 35.80
C SER A 730 8.33 6.52 36.81
N ARG A 731 7.00 6.55 36.60
CA ARG A 731 6.01 5.86 37.45
C ARG A 731 6.15 4.35 37.38
N LEU A 732 6.37 3.79 36.19
CA LEU A 732 6.59 2.36 36.03
C LEU A 732 7.90 1.92 36.68
N ALA A 733 8.99 2.67 36.47
CA ALA A 733 10.27 2.41 37.13
C ALA A 733 10.14 2.42 38.65
N GLU A 734 9.44 3.40 39.23
CA GLU A 734 9.22 3.47 40.68
C GLU A 734 8.38 2.30 41.20
N SER A 735 7.42 1.83 40.41
CA SER A 735 6.63 0.64 40.76
C SER A 735 7.50 -0.61 40.81
N LEU A 736 8.43 -0.77 39.88
CA LEU A 736 9.43 -1.84 39.90
C LEU A 736 10.38 -1.73 41.11
N ARG A 737 10.82 -0.52 41.49
CA ARG A 737 11.63 -0.31 42.71
C ARG A 737 10.90 -0.70 43.97
N ARG A 738 9.63 -0.31 44.12
CA ARG A 738 8.79 -0.69 45.27
C ARG A 738 8.63 -2.21 45.40
N LYS A 739 8.70 -2.94 44.28
CA LYS A 739 8.70 -4.40 44.21
C LYS A 739 10.09 -5.04 44.38
N GLY A 740 11.12 -4.25 44.70
CA GLY A 740 12.49 -4.73 44.94
C GLY A 740 13.25 -5.11 43.67
N ARG A 741 12.82 -4.61 42.50
CA ARG A 741 13.38 -4.98 41.19
C ARG A 741 14.11 -3.81 40.55
N GLU A 742 15.19 -3.40 41.21
CA GLU A 742 16.05 -2.29 40.74
C GLU A 742 16.67 -2.59 39.37
N ASP A 743 16.92 -3.87 39.07
CA ASP A 743 17.41 -4.34 37.77
C ASP A 743 16.44 -3.99 36.63
N LEU A 744 15.14 -4.20 36.84
CA LEU A 744 14.10 -3.84 35.86
C LEU A 744 13.80 -2.34 35.88
N ALA A 745 13.80 -1.71 37.06
CA ALA A 745 13.57 -0.27 37.18
C ALA A 745 14.66 0.53 36.44
N GLY A 746 15.92 0.08 36.51
CA GLY A 746 17.04 0.69 35.79
C GLY A 746 16.91 0.55 34.27
N LEU A 747 16.28 -0.52 33.77
CA LEU A 747 15.98 -0.69 32.34
C LEU A 747 14.82 0.20 31.89
N ALA A 748 13.68 0.13 32.58
CA ALA A 748 12.47 0.86 32.23
C ALA A 748 12.67 2.39 32.33
N GLY A 749 13.42 2.83 33.33
CA GLY A 749 13.72 4.22 33.62
C GLY A 749 15.15 4.65 33.29
N GLY A 750 15.84 3.95 32.40
CA GLY A 750 17.24 4.21 32.05
C GLY A 750 17.42 5.01 30.76
N SER A 751 17.03 4.42 29.63
CA SER A 751 17.19 5.01 28.31
C SER A 751 16.07 4.58 27.37
N GLU A 752 15.58 5.52 26.58
CA GLU A 752 14.59 5.26 25.54
C GLU A 752 15.20 4.83 24.19
N LEU A 753 16.51 4.55 24.15
CA LEU A 753 17.20 4.19 22.91
C LEU A 753 16.62 2.93 22.24
N ALA A 754 16.28 1.90 23.02
CA ALA A 754 15.66 0.68 22.49
C ALA A 754 14.27 0.98 21.88
N ARG A 755 13.49 1.83 22.55
CA ARG A 755 12.18 2.30 22.05
C ARG A 755 12.33 3.01 20.71
N ARG A 756 13.26 3.96 20.60
CA ARG A 756 13.52 4.70 19.34
C ARG A 756 14.08 3.79 18.24
N PHE A 757 14.92 2.82 18.59
CA PHE A 757 15.44 1.82 17.64
C PHE A 757 14.30 1.07 16.94
N HIS A 758 13.31 0.57 17.69
CA HIS A 758 12.19 -0.18 17.13
C HIS A 758 11.05 0.68 16.60
N PHE A 759 10.92 1.91 17.08
CA PHE A 759 9.97 2.87 16.53
C PHE A 759 10.38 3.31 15.12
N GLY A 760 11.68 3.49 14.89
CA GLY A 760 12.20 3.84 13.57
C GLY A 760 11.70 5.21 13.08
N LEU A 761 11.44 5.30 11.78
CA LEU A 761 10.78 6.44 11.15
C LEU A 761 9.33 6.05 10.82
N ALA A 762 8.34 6.76 11.36
CA ALA A 762 6.95 6.47 11.04
C ALA A 762 6.60 6.90 9.59
N SER A 763 5.60 6.26 9.00
CA SER A 763 5.07 6.67 7.70
C SER A 763 4.54 8.10 7.76
N GLY A 764 4.80 8.89 6.71
CA GLY A 764 4.35 10.27 6.61
C GLY A 764 5.22 11.31 7.32
N LEU A 765 6.33 10.91 7.97
CA LEU A 765 7.29 11.87 8.51
C LEU A 765 7.93 12.70 7.39
N THR A 766 8.14 13.98 7.68
CA THR A 766 8.89 14.90 6.82
C THR A 766 10.39 14.72 6.96
N LYS A 767 11.13 15.24 5.98
CA LYS A 767 12.61 15.29 6.03
C LYS A 767 13.12 15.95 7.32
N ASP A 768 12.53 17.06 7.76
CA ASP A 768 12.99 17.77 8.96
C ASP A 768 12.67 17.01 10.26
N GLU A 769 11.55 16.29 10.31
CA GLU A 769 11.26 15.40 11.44
C GLU A 769 12.23 14.22 11.47
N ALA A 770 12.58 13.63 10.32
CA ALA A 770 13.62 12.60 10.24
C ALA A 770 14.98 13.10 10.75
N LEU A 771 15.35 14.36 10.47
CA LEU A 771 16.54 14.98 11.05
C LEU A 771 16.45 15.11 12.57
N GLY A 772 15.28 15.51 13.09
CA GLY A 772 15.02 15.54 14.52
C GLY A 772 15.18 14.17 15.16
N MET A 773 14.75 13.11 14.49
CA MET A 773 14.92 11.73 14.94
C MET A 773 16.39 11.29 14.97
N ILE A 774 17.19 11.67 13.97
CA ILE A 774 18.65 11.44 13.98
C ILE A 774 19.29 12.17 15.17
N GLU A 775 18.94 13.44 15.38
CA GLU A 775 19.46 14.24 16.49
C GLU A 775 19.13 13.61 17.84
N ALA A 776 17.89 13.16 18.04
CA ALA A 776 17.48 12.48 19.26
C ALA A 776 18.31 11.21 19.54
N VAL A 777 18.53 10.37 18.52
CA VAL A 777 19.36 9.16 18.66
C VAL A 777 20.81 9.52 18.99
N LEU A 778 21.38 10.56 18.37
CA LEU A 778 22.73 11.04 18.69
C LEU A 778 22.83 11.55 20.13
N VAL A 779 21.86 12.33 20.61
CA VAL A 779 21.83 12.81 22.00
C VAL A 779 21.76 11.65 22.98
N LEU A 780 20.99 10.61 22.70
CA LEU A 780 20.93 9.41 23.55
C LEU A 780 22.24 8.60 23.56
N LEU A 781 23.01 8.64 22.48
CA LEU A 781 24.29 7.92 22.36
C LEU A 781 25.46 8.71 22.94
N ASP A 782 25.50 10.02 22.69
CA ASP A 782 26.65 10.90 22.96
C ASP A 782 26.44 11.85 24.15
N GLY A 783 25.21 11.97 24.65
CA GLY A 783 24.83 12.90 25.70
C GLY A 783 24.77 14.37 25.26
N LYS A 784 24.99 14.65 23.97
CA LYS A 784 24.94 15.99 23.38
C LYS A 784 24.57 15.97 21.91
N VAL A 785 24.05 17.09 21.43
CA VAL A 785 23.88 17.36 19.99
C VAL A 785 25.28 17.50 19.33
N PRO A 786 25.46 17.10 18.06
CA PRO A 786 26.72 17.34 17.36
C PRO A 786 27.13 18.82 17.40
N ASP A 787 28.42 19.08 17.64
CA ASP A 787 28.93 20.45 17.86
C ASP A 787 28.63 21.40 16.68
N ASN A 788 28.52 20.85 15.46
CA ASN A 788 28.21 21.60 14.24
C ASN A 788 26.78 21.33 13.69
N GLY A 789 25.93 20.67 14.47
CA GLY A 789 24.56 20.31 14.09
C GLY A 789 24.42 19.03 13.26
N VAL A 790 23.19 18.51 13.19
CA VAL A 790 22.88 17.21 12.57
C VAL A 790 23.15 17.17 11.07
N ARG A 791 22.95 18.29 10.35
CA ARG A 791 23.20 18.35 8.89
C ARG A 791 24.68 18.20 8.55
N GLU A 792 25.57 18.86 9.28
CA GLU A 792 27.01 18.72 9.03
C GLU A 792 27.51 17.33 9.44
N TRP A 793 26.98 16.78 10.54
CA TRP A 793 27.23 15.40 10.92
C TRP A 793 26.84 14.44 9.79
N MET A 794 25.64 14.60 9.22
CA MET A 794 25.18 13.75 8.10
C MET A 794 26.09 13.83 6.88
N GLU A 795 26.52 15.03 6.46
CA GLU A 795 27.42 15.14 5.30
C GLU A 795 28.76 14.46 5.54
N LYS A 796 29.28 14.58 6.77
CA LYS A 796 30.51 13.89 7.17
C LYS A 796 30.34 12.38 7.18
N GLU A 797 29.24 11.86 7.70
CA GLU A 797 28.95 10.41 7.68
C GLU A 797 28.71 9.90 6.26
N TRP A 798 27.96 10.66 5.45
CA TRP A 798 27.72 10.33 4.05
C TRP A 798 29.02 10.16 3.28
N CYS A 799 29.98 11.07 3.47
CA CYS A 799 31.30 11.00 2.84
C CYS A 799 32.10 9.75 3.26
N GLN A 800 32.00 9.34 4.53
CA GLN A 800 32.72 8.17 5.05
C GLN A 800 32.20 6.84 4.47
N LEU A 801 30.97 6.81 3.98
CA LEU A 801 30.33 5.62 3.40
C LEU A 801 30.75 5.37 1.93
N ALA A 802 31.88 5.91 1.48
CA ALA A 802 32.35 5.74 0.11
C ALA A 802 32.66 4.27 -0.18
N GLY A 803 32.03 3.72 -1.23
CA GLY A 803 32.15 2.31 -1.61
C GLY A 803 31.15 1.36 -0.95
N ASP A 804 30.19 1.86 -0.15
CA ASP A 804 29.02 1.07 0.24
C ASP A 804 28.04 0.99 -0.93
N ALA A 805 27.78 -0.22 -1.43
CA ALA A 805 26.91 -0.45 -2.59
C ALA A 805 25.47 0.04 -2.36
N ARG A 806 24.98 0.03 -1.11
CA ARG A 806 23.65 0.56 -0.78
C ARG A 806 23.63 2.08 -0.87
N ARG A 807 24.70 2.75 -0.43
CA ARG A 807 24.84 4.20 -0.61
C ARG A 807 24.79 4.58 -2.09
N GLU A 808 25.49 3.85 -2.96
CA GLU A 808 25.48 4.14 -4.40
C GLU A 808 24.07 4.07 -5.01
N LYS A 809 23.23 3.13 -4.54
CA LYS A 809 21.82 3.08 -4.93
C LYS A 809 21.05 4.30 -4.41
N VAL A 810 21.24 4.65 -3.14
CA VAL A 810 20.60 5.85 -2.54
C VAL A 810 21.05 7.13 -3.23
N GLU A 811 22.31 7.24 -3.67
CA GLU A 811 22.80 8.39 -4.44
C GLU A 811 22.07 8.54 -5.77
N LYS A 812 21.71 7.42 -6.43
CA LYS A 812 20.89 7.46 -7.64
C LYS A 812 19.49 7.96 -7.33
N LEU A 813 18.86 7.46 -6.27
CA LEU A 813 17.54 7.94 -5.83
C LEU A 813 17.56 9.44 -5.50
N VAL A 814 18.61 9.91 -4.79
CA VAL A 814 18.77 11.34 -4.48
C VAL A 814 18.98 12.15 -5.76
N ALA A 815 19.79 11.68 -6.70
CA ALA A 815 20.03 12.36 -7.97
C ALA A 815 18.77 12.41 -8.84
N GLU A 816 17.94 11.37 -8.80
CA GLU A 816 16.62 11.33 -9.45
C GLU A 816 15.68 12.37 -8.85
N LEU A 817 15.57 12.44 -7.52
CA LEU A 817 14.79 13.46 -6.81
C LEU A 817 15.31 14.89 -7.05
N GLU A 818 16.63 15.08 -7.09
CA GLU A 818 17.24 16.37 -7.39
C GLU A 818 17.02 16.77 -8.84
N LYS A 819 17.06 15.82 -9.78
CA LYS A 819 16.72 16.05 -11.18
C LYS A 819 15.26 16.46 -11.31
N GLU A 820 14.34 15.77 -10.64
CA GLU A 820 12.92 16.13 -10.58
C GLU A 820 12.73 17.55 -10.00
N ARG A 821 13.45 17.89 -8.91
CA ARG A 821 13.41 19.23 -8.31
C ARG A 821 14.06 20.32 -9.17
N MET A 822 15.12 20.01 -9.92
CA MET A 822 15.77 20.94 -10.84
C MET A 822 14.92 21.17 -12.10
N THR A 823 14.18 20.14 -12.55
CA THR A 823 13.17 20.29 -13.60
C THR A 823 11.93 21.08 -13.12
N ASP A 824 11.70 21.16 -11.81
CA ASP A 824 10.65 21.99 -11.20
C ASP A 824 11.11 23.43 -10.85
N THR A 825 12.42 23.74 -10.86
CA THR A 825 12.99 25.06 -10.49
C THR A 825 13.61 25.85 -11.63
N GLY A 826 13.68 25.29 -12.83
CA GLY A 826 14.01 25.96 -14.10
C GLY A 826 12.88 25.84 -15.10
#